data_AF-A0A9P5T3F3-F1
#
_entry.id   AF-A0A9P5T3F3-F1
#
_cell.length_a   1.000
_cell.length_b   1.000
_cell.length_c   1.000
_cell.angle_alpha   90.00
_cell.angle_beta   90.00
_cell.angle_gamma   90.00
#
_symmetry.space_group_name_H-M   'P 1'
#
loop_
_entity.id
_entity.type
_entity.pdbx_description
1 polymer ?
#
loop_
_entity_poly.entity_id
_entity_poly.type
_entity_poly.pdbx_seq_one_letter_code
_entity_poly.pdbx_strand_id
1 'polypeptide(L)'
;LNTKQHKMGSFAQMLDTLFTISSTPPSTRQREPLPLECLLKVLHVLANQDPYDTDTMARLLRVSKTFCAATLPFLYGDFFDISSRRRQTYSPEDITTIQMIRTLLRQVHPQNRISDLLRVAYLSQDGKDGLESTEEQSPSPPVFKYGRFIRRIVSQQKNMRWPFNFVCINSLVMEYATTHQLFDYYVAEGVLSDNIHDDCKSKALENALRMDIHRQLIWMLCQDHMDTIEGLAIPLFDIERYIDHVSQFTSLSNVIFSDGNDTSLWIYSKDTHGKWCVWDHTLKQKVETERHNRYSTGMLKFVQQHTLIHKNVLRYVEAYKYTTPELFFEIQALLPPLHNPQWIDGSNWTNFVGRMKDTNLSHVESITLHTEHEVYPYYIGWGENQEKAYEIFRNQPFLPRCRVLKKLKMDTLGPDMFQWAVQEKKQMDEACYRKRIVRQQVSTQQHGYHNNDLVPLVPLRSVTIGPKERLPPVQELDDIAFAFSDTLEELSMQIWWYKDEDEFEVVYGRGWDLPHLRNLILGMRHFQLHFNMNGLGRCHALESVRLRDEIVLYNHQEVRSWSPVSLPHLKELDLQGSPALHFNMDSLHHSPCLEILNLTMKSMHRKVGRYYMPSAEELERDDSDNQGNAGNEVSGMPGSNQGFDSIRRRPRYT
;
A
#
# COMPACT_ATOMS: atom_id res chain seq x y z
N LEU A 1 -6.53 -20.67 -2.07
CA LEU A 1 -6.43 -19.48 -2.92
C LEU A 1 -5.85 -19.74 -4.33
N ASN A 2 -5.75 -21.00 -4.81
CA ASN A 2 -5.10 -21.30 -6.11
C ASN A 2 -5.96 -22.12 -7.12
N THR A 3 -7.28 -21.97 -7.10
CA THR A 3 -8.19 -22.60 -8.08
C THR A 3 -9.29 -21.63 -8.52
N LYS A 4 -8.90 -20.53 -9.19
CA LYS A 4 -9.83 -19.47 -9.61
C LYS A 4 -10.37 -19.62 -11.04
N GLN A 5 -9.63 -20.21 -11.98
CA GLN A 5 -10.08 -20.24 -13.39
C GLN A 5 -11.08 -21.35 -13.73
N HIS A 6 -11.06 -22.50 -13.05
CA HIS A 6 -11.99 -23.60 -13.36
C HIS A 6 -13.42 -23.44 -12.81
N LYS A 7 -13.66 -22.54 -11.85
CA LYS A 7 -14.99 -22.32 -11.24
C LYS A 7 -15.86 -21.29 -11.96
N MET A 8 -15.29 -20.42 -12.79
CA MET A 8 -16.05 -19.38 -13.49
C MET A 8 -17.01 -19.94 -14.55
N GLY A 9 -16.60 -20.98 -15.29
CA GLY A 9 -17.49 -21.71 -16.20
C GLY A 9 -18.71 -22.29 -15.47
N SER A 10 -18.54 -22.74 -14.22
CA SER A 10 -19.60 -23.36 -13.42
C SER A 10 -20.66 -22.37 -12.93
N PHE A 11 -20.33 -21.10 -12.62
CA PHE A 11 -21.31 -20.17 -12.07
C PHE A 11 -22.20 -19.54 -13.15
N ALA A 12 -21.63 -19.13 -14.28
CA ALA A 12 -22.40 -18.71 -15.45
C ALA A 12 -23.28 -19.86 -15.97
N GLN A 13 -22.76 -21.09 -16.00
CA GLN A 13 -23.56 -22.28 -16.27
C GLN A 13 -24.62 -22.56 -15.21
N MET A 14 -24.36 -22.29 -13.92
CA MET A 14 -25.36 -22.48 -12.86
C MET A 14 -26.51 -21.47 -12.99
N LEU A 15 -26.21 -20.22 -13.34
CA LEU A 15 -27.21 -19.21 -13.66
C LEU A 15 -27.97 -19.60 -14.94
N ASP A 16 -27.27 -19.97 -16.01
CA ASP A 16 -27.92 -20.46 -17.23
C ASP A 16 -28.75 -21.72 -16.95
N THR A 17 -28.34 -22.62 -16.05
CA THR A 17 -29.14 -23.79 -15.67
C THR A 17 -30.39 -23.36 -14.88
N LEU A 18 -30.27 -22.40 -13.97
CA LEU A 18 -31.41 -21.80 -13.27
C LEU A 18 -32.39 -21.12 -14.23
N PHE A 19 -31.89 -20.50 -15.30
CA PHE A 19 -32.70 -19.75 -16.27
C PHE A 19 -33.22 -20.59 -17.45
N THR A 20 -32.50 -21.63 -17.89
CA THR A 20 -32.88 -22.48 -19.04
C THR A 20 -33.97 -23.49 -18.66
N ILE A 21 -34.14 -23.82 -17.37
CA ILE A 21 -35.25 -24.66 -16.90
C ILE A 21 -36.63 -23.93 -17.02
N SER A 22 -36.65 -22.65 -17.40
CA SER A 22 -37.84 -21.83 -17.63
C SER A 22 -38.69 -22.25 -18.85
N SER A 23 -38.21 -23.12 -19.74
CA SER A 23 -38.90 -23.51 -20.99
C SER A 23 -39.71 -24.81 -20.93
N THR A 24 -39.83 -25.46 -19.76
CA THR A 24 -40.67 -26.67 -19.60
C THR A 24 -42.05 -26.34 -19.01
N PRO A 25 -43.13 -27.00 -19.46
CA PRO A 25 -44.50 -26.64 -19.08
C PRO A 25 -44.77 -26.86 -17.59
N PRO A 26 -45.70 -26.09 -16.99
CA PRO A 26 -45.77 -25.91 -15.55
C PRO A 26 -46.47 -27.08 -14.85
N SER A 27 -45.70 -28.02 -14.29
CA SER A 27 -46.19 -28.83 -13.17
C SER A 27 -45.99 -28.03 -11.88
N THR A 28 -47.07 -27.35 -11.44
CA THR A 28 -47.48 -26.83 -10.10
C THR A 28 -46.53 -26.78 -8.87
N ARG A 29 -45.21 -26.87 -9.00
CA ARG A 29 -44.27 -26.55 -7.92
C ARG A 29 -43.90 -25.08 -8.03
N GLN A 30 -44.58 -24.25 -7.25
CA GLN A 30 -44.12 -22.89 -6.94
C GLN A 30 -42.69 -23.01 -6.42
N ARG A 31 -41.70 -22.63 -7.22
CA ARG A 31 -40.33 -22.48 -6.75
C ARG A 31 -40.32 -21.23 -5.89
N GLU A 32 -39.97 -21.40 -4.61
CA GLU A 32 -39.76 -20.26 -3.73
C GLU A 32 -38.64 -19.38 -4.31
N PRO A 33 -38.83 -18.05 -4.37
CA PRO A 33 -37.80 -17.15 -4.87
C PRO A 33 -36.56 -17.20 -3.98
N LEU A 34 -35.38 -17.02 -4.57
CA LEU A 34 -34.12 -16.93 -3.83
C LEU A 34 -34.24 -15.83 -2.76
N PRO A 35 -33.93 -16.09 -1.47
CA PRO A 35 -33.94 -15.08 -0.43
C PRO A 35 -33.04 -13.88 -0.79
N LEU A 36 -33.49 -12.67 -0.47
CA LEU A 36 -32.79 -11.44 -0.84
C LEU A 36 -31.36 -11.40 -0.28
N GLU A 37 -31.17 -11.92 0.92
CA GLU A 37 -29.88 -11.99 1.62
C GLU A 37 -28.88 -12.87 0.86
N CYS A 38 -29.35 -13.96 0.25
CA CYS A 38 -28.53 -14.83 -0.60
C CYS A 38 -28.12 -14.09 -1.88
N LEU A 39 -29.05 -13.39 -2.51
CA LEU A 39 -28.76 -12.58 -3.69
C LEU A 39 -27.75 -11.47 -3.39
N LEU A 40 -27.93 -10.72 -2.29
CA LEU A 40 -27.00 -9.67 -1.89
C LEU A 40 -25.60 -10.22 -1.60
N LYS A 41 -25.48 -11.41 -0.99
CA LYS A 41 -24.18 -12.08 -0.82
C LYS A 41 -23.53 -12.44 -2.16
N VAL A 42 -24.31 -12.97 -3.11
CA VAL A 42 -23.82 -13.28 -4.46
C VAL A 42 -23.33 -12.01 -5.15
N LEU A 43 -24.11 -10.93 -5.10
CA LEU A 43 -23.74 -9.64 -5.68
C LEU A 43 -22.48 -9.07 -5.02
N HIS A 44 -22.35 -9.19 -3.70
CA HIS A 44 -21.16 -8.74 -2.99
C HIS A 44 -19.90 -9.53 -3.39
N VAL A 45 -20.04 -10.83 -3.63
CA VAL A 45 -18.94 -11.68 -4.13
C VAL A 45 -18.59 -11.31 -5.58
N LEU A 46 -19.59 -11.15 -6.46
CA LEU A 46 -19.37 -10.74 -7.85
C LEU A 46 -18.77 -9.34 -7.95
N ALA A 47 -19.15 -8.46 -7.03
CA ALA A 47 -18.58 -7.14 -6.90
C ALA A 47 -17.11 -7.24 -6.45
N ASN A 48 -16.81 -7.91 -5.34
CA ASN A 48 -15.45 -7.92 -4.79
C ASN A 48 -14.45 -8.86 -5.52
N GLN A 49 -14.88 -9.63 -6.52
CA GLN A 49 -13.98 -10.46 -7.31
C GLN A 49 -13.29 -9.66 -8.42
N ASP A 50 -12.03 -9.97 -8.66
CA ASP A 50 -11.18 -9.30 -9.65
C ASP A 50 -11.15 -10.05 -11.00
N PRO A 51 -11.41 -9.39 -12.14
CA PRO A 51 -12.05 -8.07 -12.29
C PRO A 51 -13.58 -8.20 -12.14
N TYR A 52 -14.22 -7.19 -11.55
CA TYR A 52 -15.68 -7.08 -11.40
C TYR A 52 -16.39 -7.65 -12.64
N ASP A 53 -17.24 -8.66 -12.45
CA ASP A 53 -18.02 -9.25 -13.54
C ASP A 53 -19.21 -8.35 -13.89
N THR A 54 -18.91 -7.15 -14.43
CA THR A 54 -19.91 -6.13 -14.79
C THR A 54 -20.88 -6.65 -15.84
N ASP A 55 -20.44 -7.59 -16.68
CA ASP A 55 -21.27 -8.20 -17.72
C ASP A 55 -22.34 -9.08 -17.07
N THR A 56 -21.96 -9.91 -16.09
CA THR A 56 -22.92 -10.66 -15.29
C THR A 56 -23.84 -9.72 -14.52
N MET A 57 -23.33 -8.67 -13.88
CA MET A 57 -24.17 -7.67 -13.20
C MET A 57 -25.17 -7.00 -14.15
N ALA A 58 -24.74 -6.62 -15.36
CA ALA A 58 -25.60 -6.03 -16.38
C ALA A 58 -26.67 -7.03 -16.87
N ARG A 59 -26.35 -8.33 -16.95
CA ARG A 59 -27.35 -9.39 -17.23
C ARG A 59 -28.35 -9.52 -16.09
N LEU A 60 -27.92 -9.43 -14.83
CA LEU A 60 -28.81 -9.50 -13.66
C LEU A 60 -29.85 -8.37 -13.64
N LEU A 61 -29.52 -7.18 -14.18
CA LEU A 61 -30.49 -6.09 -14.35
C LEU A 61 -31.69 -6.47 -15.24
N ARG A 62 -31.52 -7.44 -16.15
CA ARG A 62 -32.55 -7.87 -17.11
C ARG A 62 -33.39 -9.04 -16.61
N VAL A 63 -33.05 -9.65 -15.47
CA VAL A 63 -33.69 -10.87 -14.98
C VAL A 63 -35.08 -10.60 -14.38
N SER A 64 -35.18 -9.69 -13.42
CA SER A 64 -36.43 -9.33 -12.76
C SER A 64 -36.31 -8.00 -12.03
N LYS A 65 -37.43 -7.40 -11.60
CA LYS A 65 -37.43 -6.16 -10.81
C LYS A 65 -36.63 -6.30 -9.50
N THR A 66 -36.72 -7.44 -8.82
CA THR A 66 -35.98 -7.71 -7.58
C THR A 66 -34.48 -7.78 -7.81
N PHE A 67 -34.05 -8.50 -8.85
CA PHE A 67 -32.63 -8.58 -9.22
C PHE A 67 -32.09 -7.23 -9.66
N CYS A 68 -32.86 -6.50 -10.47
CA CYS A 68 -32.51 -5.14 -10.86
C CYS A 68 -32.32 -4.24 -9.64
N ALA A 69 -33.32 -4.16 -8.76
CA ALA A 69 -33.25 -3.33 -7.55
C ALA A 69 -32.08 -3.72 -6.61
N ALA A 70 -31.79 -5.01 -6.48
CA ALA A 70 -30.66 -5.50 -5.66
C ALA A 70 -29.30 -5.23 -6.30
N THR A 71 -29.19 -5.23 -7.63
CA THR A 71 -27.93 -5.08 -8.37
C THR A 71 -27.52 -3.62 -8.56
N LEU A 72 -28.49 -2.70 -8.70
CA LEU A 72 -28.22 -1.28 -8.94
C LEU A 72 -27.26 -0.63 -7.92
N PRO A 73 -27.37 -0.86 -6.59
CA PRO A 73 -26.41 -0.33 -5.63
C PRO A 73 -24.95 -0.77 -5.86
N PHE A 74 -24.73 -1.96 -6.43
CA PHE A 74 -23.38 -2.46 -6.71
C PHE A 74 -22.81 -1.87 -8.00
N LEU A 75 -23.65 -1.66 -9.01
CA LEU A 75 -23.24 -1.07 -10.29
C LEU A 75 -23.05 0.45 -10.21
N TYR A 76 -23.91 1.15 -9.47
CA TYR A 76 -23.85 2.61 -9.39
C TYR A 76 -23.21 3.12 -8.10
N GLY A 77 -22.89 2.21 -7.16
CA GLY A 77 -22.32 2.54 -5.86
C GLY A 77 -20.97 3.24 -5.96
N ASP A 78 -20.06 2.75 -6.80
CA ASP A 78 -18.74 3.34 -7.04
C ASP A 78 -18.56 3.70 -8.51
N PHE A 79 -18.94 4.93 -8.83
CA PHE A 79 -19.10 5.40 -10.20
C PHE A 79 -17.81 5.38 -11.02
N PHE A 80 -16.68 5.74 -10.41
CA PHE A 80 -15.41 5.89 -11.11
C PHE A 80 -14.58 4.60 -11.10
N ASP A 81 -14.84 3.65 -10.20
CA ASP A 81 -14.05 2.42 -10.10
C ASP A 81 -14.23 1.50 -11.32
N ILE A 82 -15.46 1.40 -11.86
CA ILE A 82 -15.80 0.58 -13.06
C ILE A 82 -14.86 0.86 -14.23
N SER A 83 -14.54 2.14 -14.42
CA SER A 83 -13.83 2.65 -15.58
C SER A 83 -12.31 2.43 -15.50
N SER A 84 -11.79 2.22 -14.29
CA SER A 84 -10.37 2.27 -13.99
C SER A 84 -9.68 0.90 -14.19
N ARG A 85 -10.42 -0.20 -13.96
CA ARG A 85 -9.86 -1.56 -13.86
C ARG A 85 -9.71 -2.33 -15.17
N ARG A 86 -10.28 -1.84 -16.30
CA ARG A 86 -10.24 -2.52 -17.61
C ARG A 86 -9.26 -1.92 -18.64
N ARG A 87 -8.52 -0.89 -18.25
CA ARG A 87 -7.61 -0.16 -19.13
C ARG A 87 -6.35 -0.96 -19.48
N GLN A 88 -6.42 -1.75 -20.55
CA GLN A 88 -5.23 -2.08 -21.35
C GLN A 88 -5.28 -1.56 -22.79
N THR A 89 -6.39 -1.00 -23.29
CA THR A 89 -6.44 -0.27 -24.58
C THR A 89 -7.56 0.77 -24.58
N TYR A 90 -7.45 1.84 -25.38
CA TYR A 90 -8.55 2.79 -25.63
C TYR A 90 -9.69 2.01 -26.31
N SER A 91 -10.70 1.62 -25.53
CA SER A 91 -11.68 0.61 -25.88
C SER A 91 -13.11 1.18 -25.86
N PRO A 92 -14.12 0.45 -26.38
CA PRO A 92 -15.56 0.76 -26.28
C PRO A 92 -16.09 1.17 -24.88
N GLU A 93 -15.28 1.02 -23.83
CA GLU A 93 -15.59 1.32 -22.43
C GLU A 93 -15.74 2.82 -22.12
N ASP A 94 -15.00 3.69 -22.83
CA ASP A 94 -15.16 5.15 -22.67
C ASP A 94 -16.57 5.59 -23.07
N ILE A 95 -17.16 4.95 -24.09
CA ILE A 95 -18.54 5.20 -24.54
C ILE A 95 -19.54 4.81 -23.45
N THR A 96 -19.34 3.68 -22.78
CA THR A 96 -20.26 3.20 -21.73
C THR A 96 -20.25 4.15 -20.52
N THR A 97 -19.06 4.60 -20.11
CA THR A 97 -18.91 5.58 -19.01
C THR A 97 -19.59 6.91 -19.38
N ILE A 98 -19.37 7.42 -20.59
CA ILE A 98 -20.02 8.64 -21.08
C ILE A 98 -21.55 8.50 -21.11
N GLN A 99 -22.09 7.38 -21.59
CA GLN A 99 -23.53 7.11 -21.58
C GLN A 99 -24.10 7.06 -20.16
N MET A 100 -23.36 6.49 -19.22
CA MET A 100 -23.75 6.48 -17.82
C MET A 100 -23.77 7.91 -17.23
N ILE A 101 -22.73 8.72 -17.48
CA ILE A 101 -22.70 10.14 -17.10
C ILE A 101 -23.92 10.88 -17.65
N ARG A 102 -24.20 10.73 -18.96
CA ARG A 102 -25.37 11.33 -19.61
C ARG A 102 -26.68 10.94 -18.93
N THR A 103 -26.82 9.65 -18.62
CA THR A 103 -28.02 9.12 -17.97
C THR A 103 -28.21 9.74 -16.59
N LEU A 104 -27.15 9.90 -15.80
CA LEU A 104 -27.20 10.55 -14.50
C LEU A 104 -27.50 12.04 -14.61
N LEU A 105 -26.84 12.76 -15.53
CA LEU A 105 -27.07 14.19 -15.75
C LEU A 105 -28.51 14.47 -16.20
N ARG A 106 -29.10 13.63 -17.06
CA ARG A 106 -30.52 13.73 -17.46
C ARG A 106 -31.51 13.56 -16.30
N GLN A 107 -31.08 13.03 -15.16
CA GLN A 107 -31.91 12.86 -13.97
C GLN A 107 -31.78 14.01 -12.96
N VAL A 108 -30.81 14.90 -13.14
CA VAL A 108 -30.64 16.09 -12.30
C VAL A 108 -31.86 17.00 -12.49
N HIS A 109 -32.49 17.42 -11.39
CA HIS A 109 -33.66 18.29 -11.45
C HIS A 109 -33.56 19.45 -10.46
N PRO A 110 -33.87 20.69 -10.87
CA PRO A 110 -34.18 21.12 -12.24
C PRO A 110 -32.97 21.07 -13.19
N GLN A 111 -33.22 20.79 -14.47
CA GLN A 111 -32.19 20.69 -15.52
C GLN A 111 -31.38 21.99 -15.72
N ASN A 112 -31.92 23.13 -15.28
CA ASN A 112 -31.20 24.41 -15.30
C ASN A 112 -29.97 24.43 -14.37
N ARG A 113 -29.86 23.49 -13.40
CA ARG A 113 -28.69 23.36 -12.51
C ARG A 113 -27.44 22.83 -13.20
N ILE A 114 -27.60 22.08 -14.29
CA ILE A 114 -26.46 21.59 -15.07
C ILE A 114 -25.79 22.79 -15.73
N SER A 115 -24.48 22.95 -15.56
CA SER A 115 -23.76 24.04 -16.21
C SER A 115 -23.75 23.90 -17.73
N ASP A 116 -23.60 25.01 -18.43
CA ASP A 116 -23.47 24.99 -19.90
C ASP A 116 -22.26 24.18 -20.35
N LEU A 117 -21.14 24.26 -19.61
CA LEU A 117 -19.96 23.45 -19.90
C LEU A 117 -20.24 21.93 -19.81
N LEU A 118 -21.00 21.47 -18.81
CA LEU A 118 -21.42 20.06 -18.72
C LEU A 118 -22.42 19.68 -19.80
N ARG A 119 -23.34 20.58 -20.17
CA ARG A 119 -24.27 20.37 -21.29
C ARG A 119 -23.51 20.17 -22.59
N VAL A 120 -22.55 21.04 -22.89
CA VAL A 120 -21.71 20.94 -24.09
C VAL A 120 -20.85 19.68 -24.06
N ALA A 121 -20.25 19.36 -22.92
CA ALA A 121 -19.38 18.19 -22.78
C ALA A 121 -20.12 16.86 -22.94
N TYR A 122 -21.32 16.73 -22.36
CA TYR A 122 -22.01 15.44 -22.28
C TYR A 122 -23.34 15.38 -23.03
N LEU A 123 -24.10 16.46 -23.18
CA LEU A 123 -25.48 16.42 -23.69
C LEU A 123 -25.64 16.94 -25.13
N SER A 124 -24.72 17.75 -25.66
CA SER A 124 -24.86 18.38 -26.99
C SER A 124 -24.51 17.50 -28.19
N GLN A 125 -24.09 16.24 -28.00
CA GLN A 125 -23.65 15.37 -29.11
C GLN A 125 -24.79 14.72 -29.91
N ASP A 126 -26.05 14.88 -29.50
CA ASP A 126 -27.18 14.24 -30.18
C ASP A 126 -27.56 14.93 -31.52
N GLY A 127 -26.91 16.06 -31.87
CA GLY A 127 -27.23 16.89 -33.03
C GLY A 127 -26.85 16.36 -34.42
N LYS A 128 -26.36 15.12 -34.56
CA LYS A 128 -26.10 14.49 -35.87
C LYS A 128 -27.06 13.37 -36.26
N ASP A 129 -27.83 12.85 -35.31
CA ASP A 129 -28.96 11.98 -35.64
C ASP A 129 -30.19 12.89 -35.76
N GLY A 130 -30.45 13.37 -36.97
CA GLY A 130 -31.61 14.18 -37.32
C GLY A 130 -32.93 13.43 -37.15
N LEU A 131 -33.30 13.09 -35.92
CA LEU A 131 -34.68 12.93 -35.51
C LEU A 131 -35.10 14.21 -34.80
N GLU A 132 -35.59 15.16 -35.59
CA GLU A 132 -36.70 16.03 -35.18
C GLU A 132 -37.95 15.15 -34.95
N SER A 133 -37.88 14.15 -34.06
CA SER A 133 -39.07 13.55 -33.52
C SER A 133 -39.66 14.58 -32.59
N THR A 134 -40.72 15.20 -33.08
CA THR A 134 -41.79 15.85 -32.35
C THR A 134 -42.26 14.89 -31.24
N GLU A 135 -41.53 14.84 -30.12
CA GLU A 135 -41.96 14.16 -28.89
C GLU A 135 -43.06 15.02 -28.24
N GLU A 136 -44.24 14.94 -28.84
CA GLU A 136 -45.50 15.11 -28.12
C GLU A 136 -45.51 14.13 -26.94
N GLN A 137 -45.40 14.68 -25.73
CA GLN A 137 -46.16 14.31 -24.51
C GLN A 137 -46.41 12.82 -24.23
N SER A 138 -45.54 11.93 -24.66
CA SER A 138 -45.56 10.54 -24.21
C SER A 138 -45.17 10.56 -22.73
N PRO A 139 -45.98 10.02 -21.80
CA PRO A 139 -45.63 9.98 -20.39
C PRO A 139 -44.32 9.23 -20.26
N SER A 140 -43.24 9.97 -20.00
CA SER A 140 -41.90 9.42 -19.88
C SER A 140 -41.97 8.20 -18.96
N PRO A 141 -41.50 7.01 -19.39
CA PRO A 141 -41.52 5.83 -18.55
C PRO A 141 -40.89 6.16 -17.19
N PRO A 142 -41.35 5.54 -16.08
CA PRO A 142 -40.87 5.87 -14.74
C PRO A 142 -39.34 5.76 -14.71
N VAL A 143 -38.68 6.92 -14.75
CA VAL A 143 -37.24 7.00 -14.82
C VAL A 143 -36.71 6.51 -13.48
N PHE A 144 -36.08 5.35 -13.46
CA PHE A 144 -35.36 4.87 -12.28
C PHE A 144 -34.37 5.96 -11.85
N LYS A 145 -34.55 6.52 -10.66
CA LYS A 145 -33.61 7.49 -10.08
C LYS A 145 -32.32 6.75 -9.72
N TYR A 146 -31.36 6.71 -10.65
CA TYR A 146 -30.08 6.02 -10.46
C TYR A 146 -29.18 6.77 -9.49
N GLY A 147 -29.29 8.11 -9.45
CA GLY A 147 -28.48 8.96 -8.57
C GLY A 147 -28.52 8.55 -7.09
N ARG A 148 -29.66 8.05 -6.59
CA ARG A 148 -29.83 7.58 -5.20
C ARG A 148 -28.96 6.37 -4.84
N PHE A 149 -28.41 5.68 -5.84
CA PHE A 149 -27.55 4.52 -5.65
C PHE A 149 -26.07 4.89 -5.64
N ILE A 150 -25.73 6.14 -5.99
CA ILE A 150 -24.37 6.64 -5.89
C ILE A 150 -24.02 6.72 -4.41
N ARG A 151 -22.98 5.97 -4.00
CA ARG A 151 -22.44 6.00 -2.65
C ARG A 151 -21.05 6.60 -2.62
N ARG A 152 -20.29 6.44 -3.70
CA ARG A 152 -18.89 6.80 -3.78
C ARG A 152 -18.62 7.53 -5.09
N ILE A 153 -18.12 8.75 -4.94
CA ILE A 153 -17.65 9.63 -6.00
C ILE A 153 -16.14 9.81 -5.78
N VAL A 154 -15.40 8.70 -5.76
CA VAL A 154 -13.95 8.65 -5.54
C VAL A 154 -13.29 7.81 -6.63
N SER A 155 -12.15 8.26 -7.15
CA SER A 155 -11.32 7.44 -8.04
C SER A 155 -10.39 6.59 -7.17
N GLN A 156 -10.60 5.26 -7.13
CA GLN A 156 -9.74 4.36 -6.34
C GLN A 156 -8.33 4.16 -6.93
N GLN A 157 -8.04 4.68 -8.13
CA GLN A 157 -6.71 4.57 -8.72
C GLN A 157 -5.72 5.51 -8.04
N LYS A 158 -5.06 4.97 -7.01
CA LYS A 158 -3.96 5.61 -6.29
C LYS A 158 -2.84 6.03 -7.26
N ASN A 159 -2.49 5.20 -8.25
CA ASN A 159 -1.30 5.40 -9.09
C ASN A 159 -1.46 6.21 -10.38
N MET A 160 -2.68 6.53 -10.80
CA MET A 160 -2.84 7.25 -12.07
C MET A 160 -3.00 8.73 -11.77
N ARG A 161 -2.29 9.57 -12.54
CA ARG A 161 -2.80 10.90 -12.90
C ARG A 161 -4.30 10.73 -13.07
N TRP A 162 -5.10 11.48 -12.30
CA TRP A 162 -6.55 11.37 -12.27
C TRP A 162 -7.05 11.10 -13.68
N PRO A 163 -8.04 10.22 -13.89
CA PRO A 163 -8.36 9.70 -15.20
C PRO A 163 -9.07 10.74 -16.08
N PHE A 164 -8.39 11.86 -16.36
CA PHE A 164 -8.73 12.92 -17.30
C PHE A 164 -9.03 12.36 -18.69
N ASN A 165 -8.64 11.11 -18.98
CA ASN A 165 -8.98 10.42 -20.21
C ASN A 165 -10.49 10.20 -20.40
N PHE A 166 -11.32 10.20 -19.35
CA PHE A 166 -12.79 10.03 -19.53
C PHE A 166 -13.48 11.31 -20.01
N VAL A 167 -12.87 12.47 -19.82
CA VAL A 167 -13.41 13.73 -20.33
C VAL A 167 -12.87 13.92 -21.74
N CYS A 168 -13.63 13.46 -22.73
CA CYS A 168 -13.34 13.76 -24.13
C CYS A 168 -13.62 15.24 -24.40
N ILE A 169 -12.57 16.05 -24.36
CA ILE A 169 -12.61 17.42 -24.88
C ILE A 169 -12.76 17.33 -26.40
N ASN A 170 -14.00 17.45 -26.85
CA ASN A 170 -14.35 17.44 -28.27
C ASN A 170 -14.31 18.87 -28.84
N SER A 171 -14.52 19.00 -30.15
CA SER A 171 -14.50 20.31 -30.82
C SER A 171 -15.54 21.29 -30.29
N LEU A 172 -16.72 20.83 -29.85
CA LEU A 172 -17.78 21.69 -29.30
C LEU A 172 -17.36 22.28 -27.95
N VAL A 173 -16.69 21.50 -27.10
CA VAL A 173 -16.17 21.99 -25.82
C VAL A 173 -15.10 23.05 -26.04
N MET A 174 -14.22 22.85 -27.03
CA MET A 174 -13.20 23.84 -27.39
C MET A 174 -13.81 25.11 -28.00
N GLU A 175 -14.79 24.97 -28.88
CA GLU A 175 -15.54 26.09 -29.46
C GLU A 175 -16.23 26.90 -28.35
N TYR A 176 -16.95 26.22 -27.45
CA TYR A 176 -17.57 26.85 -26.28
C TYR A 176 -16.54 27.62 -25.44
N ALA A 177 -15.37 27.02 -25.18
CA ALA A 177 -14.31 27.65 -24.42
C ALA A 177 -13.75 28.91 -25.11
N THR A 178 -13.60 28.90 -26.44
CA THR A 178 -13.19 30.07 -27.21
C THR A 178 -14.27 31.15 -27.20
N THR A 179 -15.53 30.80 -27.47
CA THR A 179 -16.66 31.75 -27.48
C THR A 179 -16.85 32.44 -26.14
N HIS A 180 -16.64 31.73 -25.03
CA HIS A 180 -16.81 32.26 -23.68
C HIS A 180 -15.50 32.78 -23.05
N GLN A 181 -14.42 32.87 -23.83
CA GLN A 181 -13.12 33.37 -23.37
C GLN A 181 -12.62 32.65 -22.10
N LEU A 182 -12.86 31.33 -22.00
CA LEU A 182 -12.50 30.56 -20.80
C LEU A 182 -11.00 30.54 -20.54
N PHE A 183 -10.17 30.73 -21.57
CA PHE A 183 -8.73 30.89 -21.39
C PHE A 183 -8.42 32.10 -20.50
N ASP A 184 -8.97 33.28 -20.82
CA ASP A 184 -8.74 34.51 -20.07
C ASP A 184 -9.34 34.42 -18.67
N TYR A 185 -10.50 33.77 -18.53
CA TYR A 185 -11.08 33.44 -17.23
C TYR A 185 -10.12 32.61 -16.37
N TYR A 186 -9.57 31.52 -16.92
CA TYR A 186 -8.64 30.67 -16.18
C TYR A 186 -7.31 31.37 -15.88
N VAL A 187 -6.86 32.31 -16.72
CA VAL A 187 -5.72 33.18 -16.41
C VAL A 187 -6.04 34.12 -15.24
N ALA A 188 -7.21 34.74 -15.24
CA ALA A 188 -7.66 35.64 -14.16
C ALA A 188 -7.81 34.93 -12.81
N GLU A 189 -8.29 33.68 -12.81
CA GLU A 189 -8.36 32.80 -11.63
C GLU A 189 -6.99 32.20 -11.24
N GLY A 190 -5.94 32.49 -12.03
CA GLY A 190 -4.58 31.96 -11.88
C GLY A 190 -4.46 30.46 -12.12
N VAL A 191 -5.49 29.81 -12.67
CA VAL A 191 -5.46 28.39 -13.06
C VAL A 191 -4.48 28.20 -14.23
N LEU A 192 -4.48 29.13 -15.17
CA LEU A 192 -3.53 29.24 -16.27
C LEU A 192 -2.62 30.46 -16.07
N SER A 193 -1.52 30.47 -16.81
CA SER A 193 -0.66 31.65 -16.91
C SER A 193 -0.99 32.48 -18.13
N ASP A 194 -0.85 33.80 -17.96
CA ASP A 194 -0.72 34.76 -19.05
C ASP A 194 0.50 34.50 -19.94
N ASN A 195 1.58 33.93 -19.40
CA ASN A 195 2.86 33.69 -20.07
C ASN A 195 2.98 32.31 -20.75
N ILE A 196 1.88 31.57 -20.95
CA ILE A 196 1.93 30.29 -21.68
C ILE A 196 2.27 30.56 -23.14
N HIS A 197 3.30 29.89 -23.67
CA HIS A 197 3.64 29.93 -25.08
C HIS A 197 2.43 29.54 -25.95
N ASP A 198 2.20 30.22 -27.07
CA ASP A 198 1.00 30.03 -27.90
C ASP A 198 0.77 28.55 -28.28
N ASP A 199 1.83 27.82 -28.65
CA ASP A 199 1.77 26.38 -28.97
C ASP A 199 1.27 25.49 -27.82
N CYS A 200 1.42 25.94 -26.57
CA CYS A 200 0.98 25.22 -25.38
C CYS A 200 -0.40 25.66 -24.87
N LYS A 201 -0.92 26.81 -25.32
CA LYS A 201 -2.20 27.37 -24.82
C LYS A 201 -3.36 26.41 -25.00
N SER A 202 -3.47 25.79 -26.18
CA SER A 202 -4.54 24.83 -26.47
C SER A 202 -4.49 23.63 -25.52
N LYS A 203 -3.29 23.08 -25.25
CA LYS A 203 -3.13 21.93 -24.34
C LYS A 203 -3.38 22.29 -22.88
N ALA A 204 -2.93 23.47 -22.47
CA ALA A 204 -3.19 23.98 -21.13
C ALA A 204 -4.69 24.24 -20.92
N LEU A 205 -5.36 24.86 -21.90
CA LEU A 205 -6.81 25.07 -21.89
C LEU A 205 -7.57 23.75 -21.84
N GLU A 206 -7.19 22.77 -22.67
CA GLU A 206 -7.79 21.44 -22.69
C GLU A 206 -7.74 20.80 -21.30
N ASN A 207 -6.59 20.83 -20.65
CA ASN A 207 -6.41 20.28 -19.31
C ASN A 207 -7.22 21.06 -18.25
N ALA A 208 -7.27 22.39 -18.33
CA ALA A 208 -8.09 23.22 -17.43
C ALA A 208 -9.59 22.92 -17.60
N LEU A 209 -10.06 22.75 -18.84
CA LEU A 209 -11.45 22.36 -19.14
C LEU A 209 -11.77 20.97 -18.58
N ARG A 210 -10.85 20.00 -18.72
CA ARG A 210 -11.05 18.65 -18.15
C ARG A 210 -11.22 18.71 -16.64
N MET A 211 -10.41 19.51 -15.95
CA MET A 211 -10.53 19.73 -14.53
C MET A 211 -11.87 20.37 -14.15
N ASP A 212 -12.28 21.42 -14.86
CA ASP A 212 -13.49 22.16 -14.54
C ASP A 212 -14.75 21.34 -14.81
N ILE A 213 -14.80 20.63 -15.95
CA ILE A 213 -15.84 19.63 -16.25
C ILE A 213 -15.91 18.59 -15.13
N HIS A 214 -14.77 18.07 -14.69
CA HIS A 214 -14.73 17.07 -13.64
C HIS A 214 -15.24 17.61 -12.29
N ARG A 215 -14.79 18.81 -11.88
CA ARG A 215 -15.30 19.51 -10.69
C ARG A 215 -16.81 19.63 -10.74
N GLN A 216 -17.31 20.19 -11.85
CA GLN A 216 -18.73 20.46 -12.01
C GLN A 216 -19.53 19.15 -12.00
N LEU A 217 -18.99 18.09 -12.61
CA LEU A 217 -19.61 16.78 -12.60
C LEU A 217 -19.68 16.18 -11.19
N ILE A 218 -18.58 16.18 -10.43
CA ILE A 218 -18.57 15.69 -9.03
C ILE A 218 -19.63 16.43 -8.22
N TRP A 219 -19.62 17.76 -8.27
CA TRP A 219 -20.58 18.59 -7.55
C TRP A 219 -22.00 18.23 -7.95
N MET A 220 -22.27 18.08 -9.25
CA MET A 220 -23.62 17.83 -9.74
C MET A 220 -24.16 16.46 -9.37
N LEU A 221 -23.31 15.42 -9.40
CA LEU A 221 -23.69 14.08 -8.96
C LEU A 221 -23.89 14.00 -7.44
N CYS A 222 -23.20 14.85 -6.69
CA CYS A 222 -23.24 14.88 -5.24
C CYS A 222 -24.42 15.67 -4.67
N GLN A 223 -24.77 16.81 -5.28
CA GLN A 223 -25.62 17.83 -4.66
C GLN A 223 -27.01 17.33 -4.23
N ASP A 224 -27.65 16.48 -5.03
CA ASP A 224 -29.00 15.99 -4.74
C ASP A 224 -29.01 14.76 -3.81
N HIS A 225 -27.84 14.25 -3.43
CA HIS A 225 -27.67 12.95 -2.75
C HIS A 225 -26.67 12.99 -1.58
N MET A 226 -26.31 14.18 -1.08
CA MET A 226 -25.25 14.38 -0.08
C MET A 226 -25.42 13.52 1.19
N ASP A 227 -26.66 13.29 1.61
CA ASP A 227 -27.01 12.47 2.78
C ASP A 227 -26.72 10.98 2.58
N THR A 228 -26.64 10.52 1.33
CA THR A 228 -26.39 9.12 0.96
C THR A 228 -24.95 8.83 0.53
N ILE A 229 -24.15 9.87 0.26
CA ILE A 229 -22.75 9.74 -0.14
C ILE A 229 -21.90 9.27 1.03
N GLU A 230 -21.23 8.14 0.86
CA GLU A 230 -20.32 7.52 1.81
C GLU A 230 -18.85 7.84 1.51
N GLY A 231 -18.51 8.13 0.24
CA GLY A 231 -17.16 8.47 -0.21
C GLY A 231 -17.15 9.60 -1.22
N LEU A 232 -16.33 10.63 -0.99
CA LEU A 232 -16.31 11.82 -1.85
C LEU A 232 -14.88 12.29 -2.13
N ALA A 233 -14.57 12.53 -3.41
CA ALA A 233 -13.40 13.29 -3.79
C ALA A 233 -13.73 14.78 -3.85
N ILE A 234 -13.05 15.60 -3.05
CA ILE A 234 -13.27 17.04 -2.96
C ILE A 234 -12.11 17.75 -3.68
N PRO A 235 -12.38 18.46 -4.81
CA PRO A 235 -11.37 19.28 -5.46
C PRO A 235 -11.01 20.47 -4.55
N LEU A 236 -9.73 20.62 -4.20
CA LEU A 236 -9.28 21.61 -3.22
C LEU A 236 -9.59 23.06 -3.62
N PHE A 237 -9.57 23.35 -4.92
CA PHE A 237 -9.93 24.67 -5.44
C PHE A 237 -11.42 25.02 -5.29
N ASP A 238 -12.29 24.03 -5.04
CA ASP A 238 -13.74 24.21 -4.81
C ASP A 238 -14.14 23.89 -3.36
N ILE A 239 -13.17 23.75 -2.45
CA ILE A 239 -13.42 23.24 -1.09
C ILE A 239 -14.44 24.07 -0.29
N GLU A 240 -14.45 25.40 -0.46
CA GLU A 240 -15.39 26.29 0.24
C GLU A 240 -16.85 25.93 -0.06
N ARG A 241 -17.15 25.54 -1.31
CA ARG A 241 -18.50 25.11 -1.70
C ARG A 241 -18.96 23.88 -0.90
N TYR A 242 -18.05 22.95 -0.62
CA TYR A 242 -18.35 21.75 0.16
C TYR A 242 -18.45 22.06 1.65
N ILE A 243 -17.63 22.99 2.16
CA ILE A 243 -17.69 23.46 3.55
C ILE A 243 -19.08 23.99 3.89
N ASP A 244 -19.68 24.78 2.99
CA ASP A 244 -21.03 25.34 3.19
C ASP A 244 -22.13 24.27 3.30
N HIS A 245 -21.85 23.03 2.89
CA HIS A 245 -22.82 21.92 2.84
C HIS A 245 -22.45 20.75 3.77
N VAL A 246 -21.45 20.90 4.64
CA VAL A 246 -20.97 19.85 5.57
C VAL A 246 -22.11 19.19 6.37
N SER A 247 -23.11 19.96 6.80
CA SER A 247 -24.24 19.47 7.58
C SER A 247 -25.11 18.45 6.83
N GLN A 248 -25.09 18.44 5.49
CA GLN A 248 -25.88 17.53 4.66
C GLN A 248 -25.21 16.17 4.47
N PHE A 249 -23.89 16.08 4.68
CA PHE A 249 -23.09 14.87 4.49
C PHE A 249 -23.19 13.87 5.65
N THR A 250 -24.40 13.41 5.96
CA THR A 250 -24.69 12.56 7.12
C THR A 250 -24.10 11.15 7.05
N SER A 251 -23.83 10.63 5.84
CA SER A 251 -23.24 9.29 5.63
C SER A 251 -21.77 9.31 5.22
N LEU A 252 -21.16 10.50 5.10
CA LEU A 252 -19.83 10.65 4.51
C LEU A 252 -18.73 10.09 5.42
N SER A 253 -18.23 8.91 5.05
CA SER A 253 -17.25 8.14 5.81
C SER A 253 -15.83 8.24 5.25
N ASN A 254 -15.68 8.61 3.98
CA ASN A 254 -14.41 8.67 3.27
C ASN A 254 -14.32 9.97 2.46
N VAL A 255 -13.25 10.73 2.67
CA VAL A 255 -12.95 11.94 1.90
C VAL A 255 -11.56 11.84 1.29
N ILE A 256 -11.47 12.15 0.01
CA ILE A 256 -10.20 12.30 -0.70
C ILE A 256 -10.10 13.74 -1.18
N PHE A 257 -9.19 14.53 -0.61
CA PHE A 257 -8.88 15.86 -1.10
C PHE A 257 -7.99 15.76 -2.33
N SER A 258 -8.57 16.05 -3.49
CA SER A 258 -7.85 16.05 -4.75
C SER A 258 -7.30 17.44 -5.02
N ASP A 259 -6.01 17.49 -5.36
CA ASP A 259 -5.34 18.71 -5.80
C ASP A 259 -6.11 19.35 -6.98
N GLY A 260 -6.68 18.54 -7.86
CA GLY A 260 -7.31 19.02 -9.08
C GLY A 260 -6.27 19.52 -10.07
N ASN A 261 -5.35 20.39 -9.64
CA ASN A 261 -4.21 20.83 -10.42
C ASN A 261 -3.15 19.73 -10.40
N ASP A 262 -3.25 18.77 -11.32
CA ASP A 262 -2.04 18.05 -11.70
C ASP A 262 -1.02 19.13 -12.08
N THR A 263 0.08 19.23 -11.34
CA THR A 263 1.14 20.22 -11.59
C THR A 263 1.71 20.07 -12.99
N SER A 264 1.36 19.01 -13.73
CA SER A 264 1.55 18.91 -15.17
C SER A 264 0.85 20.00 -16.00
N LEU A 265 -0.14 20.72 -15.45
CA LEU A 265 -0.72 21.92 -16.08
C LEU A 265 0.27 23.09 -16.08
N TRP A 266 1.21 23.09 -15.14
CA TRP A 266 2.48 23.79 -15.32
C TRP A 266 3.30 22.96 -16.28
N ILE A 267 2.86 22.96 -17.55
CA ILE A 267 3.64 22.54 -18.69
C ILE A 267 4.89 23.41 -18.59
N TYR A 268 5.92 22.90 -17.94
CA TYR A 268 7.19 22.57 -18.56
C TYR A 268 7.03 22.65 -20.09
N SER A 269 6.89 23.86 -20.62
CA SER A 269 7.00 24.14 -22.04
C SER A 269 8.46 24.44 -22.20
N LYS A 270 9.16 23.53 -22.87
CA LYS A 270 10.37 23.93 -23.51
C LYS A 270 9.97 25.01 -24.51
N ASP A 271 10.61 26.17 -24.46
CA ASP A 271 10.56 27.11 -25.56
C ASP A 271 10.95 26.41 -26.86
N THR A 272 10.79 27.11 -27.98
CA THR A 272 11.21 26.61 -29.31
C THR A 272 12.68 26.18 -29.38
N HIS A 273 13.50 26.50 -28.38
CA HIS A 273 14.91 26.15 -28.25
C HIS A 273 15.18 25.00 -27.27
N GLY A 274 14.14 24.34 -26.74
CA GLY A 274 14.32 23.23 -25.81
C GLY A 274 14.57 23.66 -24.36
N LYS A 275 14.55 24.96 -24.06
CA LYS A 275 14.84 25.53 -22.73
C LYS A 275 13.52 25.72 -21.99
N TRP A 276 13.45 25.19 -20.77
CA TRP A 276 12.29 25.42 -19.93
C TRP A 276 12.11 26.92 -19.70
N CYS A 277 10.93 27.46 -20.02
CA CYS A 277 10.59 28.83 -19.64
C CYS A 277 10.73 28.93 -18.12
N VAL A 278 11.79 29.61 -17.67
CA VAL A 278 12.05 29.85 -16.26
C VAL A 278 11.00 30.87 -15.83
N TRP A 279 9.89 30.34 -15.32
CA TRP A 279 8.98 31.12 -14.52
C TRP A 279 9.76 31.86 -13.43
N ASP A 280 9.31 33.06 -13.08
CA ASP A 280 9.77 33.71 -11.86
C ASP A 280 9.46 32.78 -10.69
N HIS A 281 10.48 32.03 -10.27
CA HIS A 281 10.40 31.04 -9.20
C HIS A 281 9.82 31.67 -7.93
N THR A 282 10.06 32.97 -7.72
CA THR A 282 9.58 33.75 -6.59
C THR A 282 8.06 33.93 -6.64
N LEU A 283 7.51 34.35 -7.79
CA LEU A 283 6.08 34.53 -7.97
C LEU A 283 5.35 33.18 -7.87
N LYS A 284 5.90 32.14 -8.50
CA LYS A 284 5.35 30.78 -8.40
C LYS A 284 5.31 30.29 -6.96
N GLN A 285 6.42 30.41 -6.24
CA GLN A 285 6.49 30.00 -4.83
C GLN A 285 5.50 30.79 -3.96
N LYS A 286 5.33 32.09 -4.20
CA LYS A 286 4.35 32.91 -3.47
C LYS A 286 2.91 32.44 -3.72
N VAL A 287 2.51 32.27 -4.98
CA VAL A 287 1.17 31.79 -5.34
C VAL A 287 0.93 30.37 -4.82
N GLU A 288 1.91 29.48 -4.92
CA GLU A 288 1.83 28.13 -4.36
C GLU A 288 1.70 28.15 -2.84
N THR A 289 2.42 29.04 -2.15
CA THR A 289 2.32 29.20 -0.68
C THR A 289 0.95 29.72 -0.27
N GLU A 290 0.42 30.74 -0.94
CA GLU A 290 -0.91 31.29 -0.64
C GLU A 290 -2.02 30.24 -0.89
N ARG A 291 -1.92 29.50 -2.00
CA ARG A 291 -2.84 28.39 -2.32
C ARG A 291 -2.74 27.27 -1.29
N HIS A 292 -1.52 26.87 -0.96
CA HIS A 292 -1.25 25.86 0.04
C HIS A 292 -1.92 26.25 1.36
N ASN A 293 -1.72 27.48 1.85
CA ASN A 293 -2.34 27.95 3.09
C ASN A 293 -3.87 27.94 3.03
N ARG A 294 -4.46 28.40 1.92
CA ARG A 294 -5.91 28.39 1.71
C ARG A 294 -6.47 26.97 1.72
N TYR A 295 -5.87 26.06 0.95
CA TYR A 295 -6.30 24.67 0.85
C TYR A 295 -6.13 23.93 2.16
N SER A 296 -5.01 24.13 2.84
CA SER A 296 -4.73 23.59 4.16
C SER A 296 -5.79 24.00 5.19
N THR A 297 -6.13 25.29 5.22
CA THR A 297 -7.17 25.83 6.09
C THR A 297 -8.54 25.26 5.73
N GLY A 298 -8.87 25.16 4.44
CA GLY A 298 -10.13 24.60 3.97
C GLY A 298 -10.29 23.12 4.33
N MET A 299 -9.25 22.30 4.14
CA MET A 299 -9.25 20.87 4.49
C MET A 299 -9.52 20.68 5.97
N LEU A 300 -8.76 21.39 6.81
CA LEU A 300 -8.89 21.32 8.25
C LEU A 300 -10.30 21.74 8.68
N LYS A 301 -10.80 22.88 8.18
CA LYS A 301 -12.13 23.41 8.48
C LYS A 301 -13.24 22.42 8.08
N PHE A 302 -13.15 21.82 6.89
CA PHE A 302 -14.11 20.81 6.44
C PHE A 302 -14.16 19.61 7.40
N VAL A 303 -13.01 19.03 7.73
CA VAL A 303 -12.91 17.85 8.60
C VAL A 303 -13.36 18.18 10.03
N GLN A 304 -12.95 19.32 10.57
CA GLN A 304 -13.38 19.78 11.90
C GLN A 304 -14.89 19.96 11.98
N GLN A 305 -15.51 20.63 11.00
CA GLN A 305 -16.96 20.83 10.99
C GLN A 305 -17.70 19.50 10.84
N HIS A 306 -17.23 18.62 9.94
CA HIS A 306 -17.88 17.35 9.69
C HIS A 306 -17.85 16.45 10.94
N THR A 307 -16.68 16.30 11.55
CA THR A 307 -16.50 15.49 12.77
C THR A 307 -17.25 16.05 13.98
N LEU A 308 -17.43 17.38 14.06
CA LEU A 308 -18.23 18.05 15.09
C LEU A 308 -19.72 17.75 14.95
N ILE A 309 -20.26 17.84 13.72
CA ILE A 309 -21.68 17.67 13.42
C ILE A 309 -22.05 16.17 13.39
N HIS A 310 -21.27 15.37 12.67
CA HIS A 310 -21.52 13.95 12.39
C HIS A 310 -20.50 13.06 13.12
N LYS A 311 -20.66 12.96 14.43
CA LYS A 311 -19.72 12.24 15.31
C LYS A 311 -19.49 10.80 14.84
N ASN A 312 -18.23 10.41 14.70
CA ASN A 312 -17.76 9.07 14.32
C ASN A 312 -18.20 8.58 12.93
N VAL A 313 -18.74 9.46 12.07
CA VAL A 313 -19.13 9.10 10.70
C VAL A 313 -17.92 9.07 9.77
N LEU A 314 -17.13 10.14 9.75
CA LEU A 314 -15.92 10.25 8.95
C LEU A 314 -14.83 9.32 9.50
N ARG A 315 -14.35 8.35 8.72
CA ARG A 315 -13.40 7.32 9.13
C ARG A 315 -12.08 7.38 8.38
N TYR A 316 -12.10 7.94 7.17
CA TYR A 316 -10.94 8.02 6.29
C TYR A 316 -10.86 9.39 5.63
N VAL A 317 -9.68 10.00 5.73
CA VAL A 317 -9.34 11.24 5.02
C VAL A 317 -7.99 11.07 4.39
N GLU A 318 -7.92 11.32 3.09
CA GLU A 318 -6.69 11.36 2.32
C GLU A 318 -6.50 12.76 1.73
N ALA A 319 -5.30 13.30 1.86
CA ALA A 319 -4.95 14.62 1.33
C ALA A 319 -3.60 14.53 0.62
N TYR A 320 -3.57 14.92 -0.65
CA TYR A 320 -2.38 14.81 -1.48
C TYR A 320 -1.64 16.15 -1.59
N LYS A 321 -0.30 16.09 -1.59
CA LYS A 321 0.66 17.11 -2.08
C LYS A 321 0.72 18.48 -1.39
N TYR A 322 -0.41 19.01 -0.90
CA TYR A 322 -0.49 20.28 -0.20
C TYR A 322 -0.66 20.12 1.31
N THR A 323 -0.32 18.97 1.85
CA THR A 323 -0.44 18.71 3.28
C THR A 323 0.95 18.66 3.85
N THR A 324 1.32 19.64 4.67
CA THR A 324 2.52 19.51 5.49
C THR A 324 2.33 18.33 6.45
N PRO A 325 3.43 17.72 6.92
CA PRO A 325 3.34 16.67 7.93
C PRO A 325 2.51 17.08 9.16
N GLU A 326 2.65 18.32 9.64
CA GLU A 326 1.88 18.87 10.77
C GLU A 326 0.38 18.83 10.50
N LEU A 327 -0.05 19.41 9.38
CA LEU A 327 -1.46 19.46 9.02
C LEU A 327 -2.04 18.08 8.80
N PHE A 328 -1.26 17.18 8.21
CA PHE A 328 -1.67 15.80 7.98
C PHE A 328 -2.03 15.13 9.30
N PHE A 329 -1.13 15.19 10.29
CA PHE A 329 -1.39 14.62 11.61
C PHE A 329 -2.52 15.35 12.35
N GLU A 330 -2.67 16.66 12.17
CA GLU A 330 -3.79 17.42 12.72
C GLU A 330 -5.14 16.93 12.17
N ILE A 331 -5.24 16.74 10.86
CA ILE A 331 -6.44 16.18 10.20
C ILE A 331 -6.72 14.76 10.70
N GLN A 332 -5.72 13.89 10.74
CA GLN A 332 -5.91 12.51 11.21
C GLN A 332 -6.30 12.45 12.70
N ALA A 333 -5.82 13.38 13.52
CA ALA A 333 -6.18 13.46 14.94
C ALA A 333 -7.65 13.84 15.19
N LEU A 334 -8.34 14.42 14.21
CA LEU A 334 -9.77 14.72 14.28
C LEU A 334 -10.66 13.50 14.02
N LEU A 335 -10.11 12.46 13.39
CA LEU A 335 -10.85 11.24 13.06
C LEU A 335 -11.10 10.39 14.31
N PRO A 336 -12.17 9.58 14.33
CA PRO A 336 -12.41 8.63 15.40
C PRO A 336 -11.29 7.57 15.43
N PRO A 337 -10.84 7.15 16.64
CA PRO A 337 -9.85 6.10 16.77
C PRO A 337 -10.36 4.78 16.18
N LEU A 338 -9.44 3.92 15.72
CA LEU A 338 -9.81 2.61 15.22
C LEU A 338 -10.36 1.75 16.36
N HIS A 339 -11.56 1.21 16.17
CA HIS A 339 -12.21 0.38 17.19
C HIS A 339 -11.78 -1.08 17.08
N ASN A 340 -11.00 -1.56 18.05
CA ASN A 340 -10.48 -2.92 18.14
C ASN A 340 -9.91 -3.45 16.80
N PRO A 341 -8.98 -2.73 16.15
CA PRO A 341 -8.40 -3.16 14.90
C PRO A 341 -7.69 -4.51 15.07
N GLN A 342 -7.99 -5.46 14.18
CA GLN A 342 -7.24 -6.72 14.07
C GLN A 342 -6.03 -6.59 13.15
N TRP A 343 -6.07 -5.63 12.23
CA TRP A 343 -5.00 -5.35 11.28
C TRP A 343 -4.76 -3.85 11.18
N ILE A 344 -3.49 -3.48 11.10
CA ILE A 344 -3.03 -2.15 10.74
C ILE A 344 -2.29 -2.26 9.42
N ASP A 345 -2.80 -1.64 8.37
CA ASP A 345 -2.25 -1.72 7.02
C ASP A 345 -2.31 -0.37 6.31
N GLY A 346 -1.88 -0.32 5.05
CA GLY A 346 -1.91 0.93 4.27
C GLY A 346 -3.29 1.57 4.10
N SER A 347 -4.40 0.89 4.42
CA SER A 347 -5.75 1.45 4.35
C SER A 347 -6.16 2.24 5.60
N ASN A 348 -5.59 1.91 6.76
CA ASN A 348 -5.96 2.52 8.04
C ASN A 348 -4.78 3.11 8.82
N TRP A 349 -3.56 2.96 8.29
CA TRP A 349 -2.31 3.45 8.89
C TRP A 349 -2.39 4.91 9.28
N THR A 350 -2.86 5.76 8.37
CA THR A 350 -2.90 7.22 8.58
C THR A 350 -3.78 7.62 9.76
N ASN A 351 -4.96 7.01 9.88
CA ASN A 351 -5.86 7.20 11.02
C ASN A 351 -5.20 6.70 12.31
N PHE A 352 -4.61 5.50 12.29
CA PHE A 352 -3.89 4.96 13.43
C PHE A 352 -2.81 5.92 13.94
N VAL A 353 -1.97 6.49 13.07
CA VAL A 353 -0.90 7.40 13.51
C VAL A 353 -1.47 8.66 14.15
N GLY A 354 -2.53 9.25 13.60
CA GLY A 354 -3.18 10.42 14.17
C GLY A 354 -3.85 10.16 15.54
N ARG A 355 -4.31 8.93 15.78
CA ARG A 355 -5.01 8.51 17.01
C ARG A 355 -4.27 7.41 17.77
N MET A 356 -2.94 7.40 17.72
CA MET A 356 -2.14 6.28 18.21
C MET A 356 -2.38 6.00 19.70
N LYS A 357 -2.43 7.06 20.53
CA LYS A 357 -2.65 6.93 21.98
C LYS A 357 -4.05 6.42 22.33
N ASP A 358 -5.05 6.76 21.52
CA ASP A 358 -6.46 6.46 21.79
C ASP A 358 -6.91 5.12 21.19
N THR A 359 -6.19 4.62 20.19
CA THR A 359 -6.53 3.35 19.52
C THR A 359 -6.21 2.16 20.42
N ASN A 360 -7.17 1.28 20.66
CA ASN A 360 -6.91 0.05 21.43
C ASN A 360 -6.15 -0.98 20.58
N LEU A 361 -4.87 -1.19 20.86
CA LEU A 361 -4.00 -2.10 20.11
C LEU A 361 -3.98 -3.54 20.61
N SER A 362 -4.70 -3.85 21.69
CA SER A 362 -4.72 -5.19 22.30
C SER A 362 -5.27 -6.29 21.38
N HIS A 363 -5.95 -5.93 20.30
CA HIS A 363 -6.53 -6.85 19.33
C HIS A 363 -5.74 -6.95 18.01
N VAL A 364 -4.66 -6.18 17.85
CA VAL A 364 -3.92 -6.12 16.58
C VAL A 364 -3.08 -7.38 16.41
N GLU A 365 -3.47 -8.21 15.44
CA GLU A 365 -2.77 -9.45 15.08
C GLU A 365 -1.76 -9.25 13.96
N SER A 366 -1.99 -8.28 13.07
CA SER A 366 -1.14 -8.05 11.89
C SER A 366 -0.89 -6.56 11.65
N ILE A 367 0.36 -6.20 11.45
CA ILE A 367 0.77 -4.89 10.95
C ILE A 367 1.40 -5.12 9.58
N THR A 368 0.92 -4.49 8.51
CA THR A 368 1.42 -4.68 7.15
C THR A 368 1.44 -3.38 6.37
N LEU A 369 2.59 -2.73 6.40
CA LEU A 369 2.90 -1.52 5.65
C LEU A 369 3.68 -1.94 4.42
N HIS A 370 3.04 -1.89 3.25
CA HIS A 370 3.66 -2.27 1.99
C HIS A 370 4.54 -1.13 1.46
N THR A 371 5.83 -1.41 1.26
CA THR A 371 6.82 -0.40 0.81
C THR A 371 7.46 -0.77 -0.54
N GLU A 372 7.33 -2.02 -0.97
CA GLU A 372 7.89 -2.49 -2.24
C GLU A 372 6.91 -2.28 -3.41
N HIS A 373 7.13 -1.19 -4.16
CA HIS A 373 6.92 -1.03 -5.61
C HIS A 373 5.59 -1.32 -6.31
N GLU A 374 4.57 -1.94 -5.71
CA GLU A 374 3.35 -2.25 -6.47
C GLU A 374 2.30 -1.13 -6.47
N VAL A 375 2.32 -0.18 -5.52
CA VAL A 375 1.30 0.90 -5.47
C VAL A 375 1.77 2.26 -4.94
N TYR A 376 3.06 2.52 -4.78
CA TYR A 376 3.53 3.85 -4.36
C TYR A 376 4.68 4.35 -5.24
N PRO A 377 4.43 4.67 -6.52
CA PRO A 377 5.40 5.37 -7.34
C PRO A 377 5.58 6.79 -6.80
N TYR A 378 6.78 7.11 -6.31
CA TYR A 378 7.32 8.48 -6.34
C TYR A 378 6.41 9.60 -5.79
N TYR A 379 5.76 9.41 -4.65
CA TYR A 379 5.11 10.54 -3.99
C TYR A 379 6.17 11.40 -3.31
N ILE A 380 6.53 12.48 -4.00
CA ILE A 380 7.45 13.55 -3.58
C ILE A 380 7.07 14.18 -2.22
N GLY A 381 5.89 13.90 -1.67
CA GLY A 381 5.48 14.36 -0.33
C GLY A 381 5.48 13.30 0.79
N TRP A 382 5.66 12.01 0.47
CA TRP A 382 5.67 10.98 1.53
C TRP A 382 7.03 10.85 2.23
N GLY A 383 8.15 11.19 1.59
CA GLY A 383 9.47 11.14 2.24
C GLY A 383 9.50 11.93 3.56
N GLU A 384 9.09 13.20 3.52
CA GLU A 384 9.05 14.07 4.70
C GLU A 384 7.98 13.62 5.72
N ASN A 385 6.79 13.23 5.25
CA ASN A 385 5.72 12.72 6.12
C ASN A 385 6.11 11.40 6.82
N GLN A 386 6.85 10.55 6.12
CA GLN A 386 7.30 9.24 6.59
C GLN A 386 8.43 9.41 7.61
N GLU A 387 9.39 10.30 7.38
CA GLU A 387 10.40 10.66 8.39
C GLU A 387 9.75 11.17 9.67
N LYS A 388 8.78 12.10 9.57
CA LYS A 388 8.06 12.57 10.76
C LYS A 388 7.22 11.49 11.41
N ALA A 389 6.60 10.60 10.65
CA ALA A 389 5.91 9.44 11.21
C ALA A 389 6.89 8.57 12.01
N TYR A 390 8.10 8.32 11.50
CA TYR A 390 9.16 7.62 12.24
C TYR A 390 9.57 8.34 13.51
N GLU A 391 9.68 9.67 13.49
CA GLU A 391 9.93 10.45 14.70
C GLU A 391 8.82 10.27 15.74
N ILE A 392 7.56 10.26 15.30
CA ILE A 392 6.41 10.00 16.19
C ILE A 392 6.53 8.61 16.81
N PHE A 393 6.86 7.57 16.04
CA PHE A 393 7.03 6.21 16.59
C PHE A 393 8.21 6.09 17.55
N ARG A 394 9.32 6.76 17.26
CA ARG A 394 10.47 6.81 18.16
C ARG A 394 10.11 7.44 19.50
N ASN A 395 9.28 8.49 19.46
CA ASN A 395 8.83 9.21 20.65
C ASN A 395 7.63 8.55 21.36
N GLN A 396 6.91 7.64 20.69
CA GLN A 396 5.70 7.00 21.19
C GLN A 396 5.68 5.50 20.84
N PRO A 397 6.35 4.64 21.64
CA PRO A 397 6.41 3.22 21.37
C PRO A 397 5.00 2.60 21.48
N PHE A 398 4.52 2.00 20.40
CA PHE A 398 3.18 1.42 20.35
C PHE A 398 3.17 -0.12 20.28
N LEU A 399 4.23 -0.75 19.79
CA LEU A 399 4.36 -2.22 19.73
C LEU A 399 4.14 -2.93 21.07
N PRO A 400 4.58 -2.40 22.24
CA PRO A 400 4.29 -3.02 23.55
C PRO A 400 2.78 -3.15 23.87
N ARG A 401 1.91 -2.44 23.15
CA ARG A 401 0.45 -2.50 23.32
C ARG A 401 -0.19 -3.57 22.44
N CYS A 402 0.51 -4.09 21.43
CA CYS A 402 0.03 -5.10 20.48
C CYS A 402 0.22 -6.52 21.02
N ARG A 403 -0.49 -6.89 22.09
CA ARG A 403 -0.23 -8.14 22.83
C ARG A 403 -0.57 -9.45 22.08
N VAL A 404 -1.34 -9.36 21.00
CA VAL A 404 -1.72 -10.50 20.14
C VAL A 404 -1.05 -10.46 18.77
N LEU A 405 -0.02 -9.63 18.58
CA LEU A 405 0.67 -9.44 17.31
C LEU A 405 1.33 -10.74 16.85
N LYS A 406 0.94 -11.24 15.68
CA LYS A 406 1.46 -12.44 15.02
C LYS A 406 2.30 -12.11 13.81
N LYS A 407 1.98 -11.02 13.10
CA LYS A 407 2.65 -10.62 11.86
C LYS A 407 3.04 -9.16 11.87
N LEU A 408 4.27 -8.87 11.51
CA LEU A 408 4.81 -7.53 11.38
C LEU A 408 5.52 -7.39 10.04
N LYS A 409 4.97 -6.58 9.14
CA LYS A 409 5.62 -6.17 7.90
C LYS A 409 5.68 -4.65 7.85
N MET A 410 6.88 -4.10 7.91
CA MET A 410 7.11 -2.67 7.91
C MET A 410 8.54 -2.34 7.50
N ASP A 411 8.79 -1.09 7.13
CA ASP A 411 10.16 -0.59 7.12
C ASP A 411 10.63 -0.38 8.58
N THR A 412 11.92 -0.57 8.83
CA THR A 412 12.53 -0.44 10.17
C THR A 412 12.19 0.90 10.80
N LEU A 413 11.64 0.84 12.02
CA LEU A 413 11.16 1.99 12.77
C LEU A 413 12.26 2.66 13.61
N GLY A 414 13.50 2.16 13.53
CA GLY A 414 14.67 2.75 14.19
C GLY A 414 15.28 1.86 15.27
N PRO A 415 16.40 2.31 15.86
CA PRO A 415 17.07 1.57 16.93
C PRO A 415 16.15 1.37 18.13
N ASP A 416 16.41 0.29 18.86
CA ASP A 416 15.80 -0.03 20.16
C ASP A 416 14.30 -0.33 20.16
N MET A 417 13.68 -0.44 18.98
CA MET A 417 12.25 -0.74 18.88
C MET A 417 11.84 -2.01 19.65
N PHE A 418 12.68 -3.03 19.63
CA PHE A 418 12.40 -4.33 20.23
C PHE A 418 13.03 -4.50 21.61
N GLN A 419 13.70 -3.48 22.17
CA GLN A 419 14.36 -3.57 23.47
C GLN A 419 13.37 -3.88 24.61
N TRP A 420 12.14 -3.37 24.53
CA TRP A 420 11.10 -3.72 25.49
C TRP A 420 10.80 -5.24 25.47
N ALA A 421 10.76 -5.86 24.29
CA ALA A 421 10.46 -7.28 24.12
C ALA A 421 11.64 -8.13 24.61
N VAL A 422 12.87 -7.67 24.33
CA VAL A 422 14.10 -8.27 24.88
C VAL A 422 14.08 -8.24 26.42
N GLN A 423 13.68 -7.12 27.02
CA GLN A 423 13.58 -6.99 28.47
C GLN A 423 12.49 -7.90 29.07
N GLU A 424 11.30 -7.95 28.46
CA GLU A 424 10.21 -8.84 28.89
C GLU A 424 10.65 -10.32 28.83
N LYS A 425 11.32 -10.73 27.75
CA LYS A 425 11.87 -12.08 27.59
C LYS A 425 12.91 -12.40 28.67
N LYS A 426 13.88 -11.50 28.92
CA LYS A 426 14.88 -11.66 29.99
C LYS A 426 14.23 -11.84 31.36
N GLN A 427 13.24 -11.01 31.69
CA GLN A 427 12.50 -11.10 32.95
C GLN A 427 11.76 -12.44 33.07
N MET A 428 11.16 -12.92 31.98
CA MET A 428 10.48 -14.22 31.95
C MET A 428 11.47 -15.37 32.15
N ASP A 429 12.62 -15.36 31.47
CA ASP A 429 13.64 -16.39 31.57
C ASP A 429 14.26 -16.43 32.98
N GLU A 430 14.54 -15.26 33.57
CA GLU A 430 14.98 -15.15 34.97
C GLU A 430 13.95 -15.69 35.95
N ALA A 431 12.66 -15.38 35.74
CA ALA A 431 11.58 -15.89 36.59
C ALA A 431 11.46 -17.42 36.49
N CYS A 432 11.59 -17.98 35.28
CA CYS A 432 11.61 -19.42 35.04
C CYS A 432 12.83 -20.09 35.71
N TYR A 433 14.01 -19.48 35.61
CA TYR A 433 15.22 -19.97 36.25
C TYR A 433 15.10 -20.00 37.78
N ARG A 434 14.61 -18.91 38.39
CA ARG A 434 14.36 -18.85 39.85
C ARG A 434 13.34 -19.89 40.30
N LYS A 435 12.24 -20.08 39.56
CA LYS A 435 11.25 -21.12 39.84
C LYS A 435 11.87 -22.52 39.79
N ARG A 436 12.83 -22.78 38.90
CA ARG A 436 13.55 -24.06 38.81
C ARG A 436 14.44 -24.31 40.02
N ILE A 437 15.18 -23.30 40.48
CA ILE A 437 16.03 -23.39 41.69
C ILE A 437 15.18 -23.63 42.94
N VAL A 438 14.10 -22.86 43.13
CA VAL A 438 13.23 -23.00 44.32
C VAL A 438 12.58 -24.38 44.35
N ARG A 439 12.12 -24.90 43.20
CA ARG A 439 11.59 -26.28 43.10
C ARG A 439 12.63 -27.35 43.46
N GLN A 440 13.92 -27.11 43.21
CA GLN A 440 14.98 -28.03 43.61
C GLN A 440 15.30 -27.96 45.11
N GLN A 441 15.06 -26.83 45.76
CA GLN A 441 15.38 -26.62 47.18
C GLN A 441 14.22 -26.91 48.14
N VAL A 442 12.96 -26.74 47.71
CA VAL A 442 11.79 -26.86 48.59
C VAL A 442 10.91 -28.03 48.15
N SER A 443 11.32 -29.25 48.50
CA SER A 443 10.57 -30.49 48.23
C SER A 443 9.39 -30.72 49.19
N THR A 444 9.20 -29.90 50.24
CA THR A 444 8.39 -30.35 51.40
C THR A 444 7.30 -29.41 51.95
N GLN A 445 7.05 -28.21 51.42
CA GLN A 445 5.92 -27.40 51.93
C GLN A 445 5.08 -26.75 50.83
N GLN A 446 3.89 -27.33 50.63
CA GLN A 446 2.82 -26.88 49.75
C GLN A 446 2.11 -25.66 50.34
N HIS A 447 2.58 -24.43 50.12
CA HIS A 447 1.79 -23.23 50.43
C HIS A 447 1.67 -22.34 49.19
N GLY A 448 0.43 -21.90 48.92
CA GLY A 448 -0.03 -21.34 47.66
C GLY A 448 0.61 -20.00 47.32
N TYR A 449 1.78 -20.04 46.70
CA TYR A 449 2.31 -18.91 45.97
C TYR A 449 1.37 -18.63 44.80
N HIS A 450 0.58 -17.55 44.95
CA HIS A 450 -0.13 -16.93 43.85
C HIS A 450 0.85 -16.77 42.68
N ASN A 451 0.52 -17.41 41.55
CA ASN A 451 1.22 -17.18 40.30
C ASN A 451 1.13 -15.68 40.04
N ASN A 452 2.21 -14.95 40.29
CA ASN A 452 2.31 -13.59 39.81
C ASN A 452 1.98 -13.62 38.32
N ASP A 453 1.00 -12.81 37.93
CA ASP A 453 0.52 -12.64 36.56
C ASP A 453 1.65 -12.15 35.67
N LEU A 454 2.52 -13.06 35.25
CA LEU A 454 3.54 -12.77 34.24
C LEU A 454 2.79 -12.40 32.97
N VAL A 455 3.08 -11.19 32.48
CA VAL A 455 2.54 -10.72 31.21
C VAL A 455 2.97 -11.71 30.13
N PRO A 456 2.02 -12.27 29.35
CA PRO A 456 2.38 -13.19 28.28
C PRO A 456 3.23 -12.46 27.23
N LEU A 457 4.28 -13.13 26.77
CA LEU A 457 5.10 -12.62 25.65
C LEU A 457 4.25 -12.50 24.39
N VAL A 458 4.61 -11.54 23.55
CA VAL A 458 3.91 -11.30 22.29
C VAL A 458 4.20 -12.45 21.31
N PRO A 459 3.16 -13.09 20.74
CA PRO A 459 3.32 -14.30 19.94
C PRO A 459 3.68 -13.99 18.48
N LEU A 460 4.76 -13.23 18.26
CA LEU A 460 5.17 -12.79 16.93
C LEU A 460 5.75 -13.96 16.13
N ARG A 461 5.14 -14.26 14.99
CA ARG A 461 5.49 -15.42 14.14
C ARG A 461 6.16 -15.03 12.83
N SER A 462 5.79 -13.88 12.24
CA SER A 462 6.31 -13.46 10.95
C SER A 462 6.75 -12.01 11.03
N VAL A 463 8.03 -11.77 10.71
CA VAL A 463 8.63 -10.43 10.65
C VAL A 463 9.19 -10.19 9.27
N THR A 464 8.81 -9.07 8.66
CA THR A 464 9.35 -8.59 7.38
C THR A 464 9.77 -7.14 7.55
N ILE A 465 11.07 -6.89 7.49
CA ILE A 465 11.65 -5.55 7.47
C ILE A 465 11.90 -5.17 5.99
N GLY A 466 11.16 -4.18 5.52
CA GLY A 466 11.26 -3.67 4.15
C GLY A 466 12.56 -2.88 3.90
N PRO A 467 12.86 -2.60 2.61
CA PRO A 467 14.06 -1.90 2.19
C PRO A 467 14.16 -0.52 2.83
N LYS A 468 15.23 -0.28 3.57
CA LYS A 468 15.52 1.02 4.19
C LYS A 468 16.64 1.72 3.44
N GLU A 469 16.50 3.05 3.31
CA GLU A 469 17.57 3.95 2.86
C GLU A 469 18.67 4.12 3.90
N ARG A 470 18.40 3.76 5.17
CA ARG A 470 19.41 3.72 6.25
C ARG A 470 19.79 2.28 6.67
N LEU A 471 21.00 2.02 7.20
CA LEU A 471 21.41 0.71 7.69
C LEU A 471 20.56 0.48 8.95
N PRO A 472 19.76 -0.59 9.02
CA PRO A 472 19.21 -1.00 10.30
C PRO A 472 20.40 -1.28 11.23
N PRO A 473 20.34 -0.86 12.51
CA PRO A 473 21.30 -1.33 13.49
C PRO A 473 21.26 -2.85 13.48
N VAL A 474 22.43 -3.51 13.37
CA VAL A 474 22.58 -4.98 13.46
C VAL A 474 21.77 -5.55 14.63
N GLN A 475 21.76 -4.78 15.72
CA GLN A 475 21.05 -5.04 16.95
C GLN A 475 19.55 -5.28 16.77
N GLU A 476 18.88 -4.67 15.78
CA GLU A 476 17.42 -4.80 15.61
C GLU A 476 17.03 -6.24 15.24
N LEU A 477 17.78 -6.89 14.34
CA LEU A 477 17.53 -8.28 13.98
C LEU A 477 17.86 -9.24 15.12
N ASP A 478 18.97 -9.00 15.83
CA ASP A 478 19.35 -9.82 16.97
C ASP A 478 18.36 -9.67 18.14
N ASP A 479 17.82 -8.46 18.34
CA ASP A 479 16.75 -8.21 19.32
C ASP A 479 15.47 -8.96 18.95
N ILE A 480 15.06 -8.95 17.68
CA ILE A 480 13.91 -9.73 17.19
C ILE A 480 14.14 -11.22 17.42
N ALA A 481 15.31 -11.73 17.00
CA ALA A 481 15.65 -13.14 17.14
C ALA A 481 15.63 -13.57 18.62
N PHE A 482 16.21 -12.76 19.51
CA PHE A 482 16.22 -13.03 20.93
C PHE A 482 14.81 -12.96 21.54
N ALA A 483 14.11 -11.85 21.35
CA ALA A 483 12.83 -11.56 22.00
C ALA A 483 11.71 -12.52 21.60
N PHE A 484 11.71 -13.00 20.34
CA PHE A 484 10.67 -13.86 19.78
C PHE A 484 11.17 -15.27 19.43
N SER A 485 12.27 -15.69 20.05
CA SER A 485 12.90 -17.00 19.83
C SER A 485 11.93 -18.19 19.91
N ASP A 486 10.97 -18.14 20.84
CA ASP A 486 10.00 -19.20 21.07
C ASP A 486 8.82 -19.21 20.08
N THR A 487 8.64 -18.18 19.26
CA THR A 487 7.44 -18.02 18.41
C THR A 487 7.71 -17.69 16.95
N LEU A 488 8.91 -17.23 16.61
CA LEU A 488 9.25 -16.76 15.27
C LEU A 488 9.34 -17.92 14.27
N GLU A 489 8.48 -17.89 13.24
CA GLU A 489 8.39 -18.87 12.15
C GLU A 489 8.96 -18.32 10.82
N GLU A 490 8.93 -17.00 10.62
CA GLU A 490 9.42 -16.33 9.41
C GLU A 490 10.15 -15.03 9.76
N LEU A 491 11.35 -14.87 9.20
CA LEU A 491 12.16 -13.67 9.31
C LEU A 491 12.63 -13.24 7.92
N SER A 492 12.19 -12.07 7.48
CA SER A 492 12.56 -11.47 6.21
C SER A 492 13.11 -10.06 6.42
N MET A 493 14.22 -9.73 5.78
CA MET A 493 14.78 -8.39 5.76
C MET A 493 15.39 -8.08 4.40
N GLN A 494 15.09 -6.91 3.85
CA GLN A 494 15.78 -6.36 2.69
C GLN A 494 16.36 -5.00 3.05
N ILE A 495 17.58 -4.69 2.61
CA ILE A 495 18.23 -3.39 2.86
C ILE A 495 18.69 -2.81 1.52
N TRP A 496 18.23 -1.60 1.18
CA TRP A 496 18.59 -0.91 -0.07
C TRP A 496 19.21 0.44 0.23
N TRP A 497 20.55 0.50 0.22
CA TRP A 497 21.26 1.71 0.62
C TRP A 497 21.97 2.41 -0.56
N TYR A 498 22.00 3.74 -0.54
CA TYR A 498 22.65 4.58 -1.56
C TYR A 498 24.11 4.93 -1.19
N LYS A 499 25.03 4.42 -2.00
CA LYS A 499 26.50 4.58 -2.17
C LYS A 499 27.42 5.49 -1.31
N ASP A 500 26.98 6.37 -0.43
CA ASP A 500 27.85 7.46 0.07
C ASP A 500 28.44 7.30 1.49
N GLU A 501 28.19 6.20 2.21
CA GLU A 501 28.76 5.99 3.55
C GLU A 501 29.79 4.85 3.61
N ASP A 502 30.71 4.95 4.57
CA ASP A 502 31.86 4.06 4.80
C ASP A 502 31.48 2.57 4.80
N GLU A 503 32.41 1.69 4.40
CA GLU A 503 32.25 0.24 4.49
C GLU A 503 32.01 -0.18 5.95
N PHE A 504 30.78 -0.61 6.27
CA PHE A 504 30.45 -1.21 7.57
C PHE A 504 30.33 -2.73 7.42
N GLU A 505 31.05 -3.46 8.28
CA GLU A 505 30.90 -4.91 8.40
C GLU A 505 29.77 -5.22 9.38
N VAL A 506 28.67 -5.78 8.88
CA VAL A 506 27.53 -6.20 9.70
C VAL A 506 27.43 -7.72 9.68
N VAL A 507 27.57 -8.34 10.85
CA VAL A 507 27.48 -9.80 11.02
C VAL A 507 26.18 -10.17 11.71
N TYR A 508 25.26 -10.82 11.00
CA TYR A 508 24.00 -11.34 11.54
C TYR A 508 24.14 -12.75 12.10
N GLY A 509 23.12 -13.24 12.82
CA GLY A 509 23.05 -14.63 13.25
C GLY A 509 23.81 -14.93 14.54
N ARG A 510 24.27 -13.91 15.28
CA ARG A 510 25.04 -14.12 16.51
C ARG A 510 24.12 -14.56 17.63
N GLY A 511 24.32 -15.78 18.11
CA GLY A 511 23.57 -16.32 19.26
C GLY A 511 22.11 -16.61 18.98
N TRP A 512 21.70 -16.68 17.71
CA TRP A 512 20.34 -17.05 17.34
C TRP A 512 20.02 -18.47 17.81
N ASP A 513 18.88 -18.62 18.45
CA ASP A 513 18.29 -19.89 18.86
C ASP A 513 16.80 -19.82 18.53
N LEU A 514 16.47 -20.21 17.29
CA LEU A 514 15.14 -20.02 16.70
C LEU A 514 14.56 -21.39 16.30
N PRO A 515 14.16 -22.23 17.26
CA PRO A 515 13.75 -23.61 16.99
C PRO A 515 12.51 -23.74 16.10
N HIS A 516 11.72 -22.67 15.96
CA HIS A 516 10.50 -22.63 15.15
C HIS A 516 10.67 -21.92 13.80
N LEU A 517 11.84 -21.34 13.51
CA LEU A 517 12.06 -20.60 12.28
C LEU A 517 12.05 -21.54 11.08
N ARG A 518 11.11 -21.33 10.15
CA ARG A 518 10.94 -22.09 8.92
C ARG A 518 11.46 -21.35 7.69
N ASN A 519 11.32 -20.04 7.66
CA ASN A 519 11.66 -19.21 6.51
C ASN A 519 12.60 -18.08 6.92
N LEU A 520 13.78 -18.02 6.30
CA LEU A 520 14.74 -16.94 6.47
C LEU A 520 15.02 -16.28 5.11
N ILE A 521 14.80 -14.98 5.00
CA ILE A 521 15.11 -14.19 3.81
C ILE A 521 15.94 -12.97 4.22
N LEU A 522 17.20 -12.91 3.84
CA LEU A 522 18.07 -11.76 4.09
C LEU A 522 18.61 -11.24 2.75
N GLY A 523 18.36 -9.97 2.46
CA GLY A 523 18.80 -9.32 1.22
C GLY A 523 19.55 -8.02 1.49
N MET A 524 20.77 -7.89 0.97
CA MET A 524 21.56 -6.66 1.05
C MET A 524 21.89 -6.12 -0.33
N ARG A 525 21.41 -4.91 -0.62
CA ARG A 525 21.78 -4.19 -1.85
C ARG A 525 23.08 -3.44 -1.60
N HIS A 526 24.09 -3.65 -2.44
CA HIS A 526 25.37 -2.93 -2.40
C HIS A 526 26.32 -3.24 -1.22
N PHE A 527 25.93 -4.09 -0.27
CA PHE A 527 26.76 -4.49 0.89
C PHE A 527 26.94 -6.00 0.94
N GLN A 528 28.05 -6.44 1.55
CA GLN A 528 28.36 -7.85 1.71
C GLN A 528 27.49 -8.39 2.83
N LEU A 529 26.80 -9.50 2.58
CA LEU A 529 26.02 -10.16 3.63
C LEU A 529 26.94 -11.07 4.43
N HIS A 530 27.40 -10.60 5.60
CA HIS A 530 28.09 -11.46 6.56
C HIS A 530 27.07 -12.12 7.49
N PHE A 531 27.01 -13.45 7.45
CA PHE A 531 26.12 -14.23 8.29
C PHE A 531 26.91 -15.24 9.12
N ASN A 532 26.64 -15.31 10.42
CA ASN A 532 27.22 -16.32 11.30
C ASN A 532 26.43 -17.63 11.19
N MET A 533 26.99 -18.58 10.45
CA MET A 533 26.37 -19.87 10.17
C MET A 533 26.12 -20.74 11.41
N ASN A 534 26.85 -20.51 12.51
CA ASN A 534 26.56 -21.22 13.77
C ASN A 534 25.16 -20.89 14.31
N GLY A 535 24.60 -19.73 13.95
CA GLY A 535 23.21 -19.39 14.23
C GLY A 535 22.21 -20.29 13.50
N LEU A 536 22.44 -20.59 12.22
CA LEU A 536 21.55 -21.49 11.44
C LEU A 536 21.54 -22.91 12.01
N GLY A 537 22.66 -23.37 12.55
CA GLY A 537 22.76 -24.70 13.17
C GLY A 537 21.82 -24.92 14.35
N ARG A 538 21.24 -23.86 14.92
CA ARG A 538 20.23 -23.92 15.99
C ARG A 538 18.79 -23.73 15.50
N CYS A 539 18.62 -23.44 14.21
CA CYS A 539 17.32 -23.24 13.58
C CYS A 539 16.86 -24.53 12.86
N HIS A 540 16.68 -25.61 13.62
CA HIS A 540 16.47 -26.96 13.04
C HIS A 540 15.18 -27.10 12.20
N ALA A 541 14.19 -26.22 12.38
CA ALA A 541 12.93 -26.22 11.63
C ALA A 541 12.99 -25.48 10.29
N LEU A 542 14.16 -24.98 9.87
CA LEU A 542 14.31 -24.24 8.61
C LEU A 542 13.93 -25.11 7.41
N GLU A 543 12.98 -24.61 6.62
CA GLU A 543 12.52 -25.20 5.36
C GLU A 543 13.02 -24.39 4.15
N SER A 544 13.15 -23.07 4.27
CA SER A 544 13.60 -22.17 3.20
C SER A 544 14.60 -21.14 3.71
N VAL A 545 15.76 -21.05 3.07
CA VAL A 545 16.79 -20.06 3.34
C VAL A 545 17.14 -19.32 2.05
N ARG A 546 16.96 -17.99 2.06
CA ARG A 546 17.35 -17.10 0.97
C ARG A 546 18.29 -16.02 1.48
N LEU A 547 19.56 -16.10 1.13
CA LEU A 547 20.58 -15.13 1.54
C LEU A 547 21.16 -14.50 0.29
N ARG A 548 21.00 -13.19 0.14
CA ARG A 548 21.35 -12.50 -1.09
C ARG A 548 22.10 -11.22 -0.79
N ASP A 549 23.19 -11.00 -1.51
CA ASP A 549 23.72 -9.65 -1.72
C ASP A 549 23.81 -9.28 -3.21
N GLU A 550 23.90 -7.98 -3.44
CA GLU A 550 24.04 -7.40 -4.77
C GLU A 550 25.40 -6.73 -4.98
N ILE A 551 26.44 -7.22 -4.30
CA ILE A 551 27.82 -6.81 -4.60
C ILE A 551 28.21 -7.37 -5.97
N VAL A 552 29.06 -6.61 -6.66
CA VAL A 552 29.58 -6.99 -7.98
C VAL A 552 31.10 -7.13 -8.02
N LEU A 553 31.80 -6.65 -6.99
CA LEU A 553 33.24 -6.75 -6.85
C LEU A 553 33.52 -7.52 -5.57
N TYR A 554 34.13 -8.70 -5.70
CA TYR A 554 34.53 -9.53 -4.57
C TYR A 554 36.05 -9.59 -4.54
N ASN A 555 36.63 -9.44 -3.35
CA ASN A 555 38.03 -9.74 -3.11
C ASN A 555 38.12 -11.20 -2.62
N HIS A 556 39.02 -12.01 -3.19
CA HIS A 556 39.27 -13.39 -2.76
C HIS A 556 39.55 -13.49 -1.26
N GLN A 557 40.28 -12.51 -0.70
CA GLN A 557 40.61 -12.49 0.72
C GLN A 557 39.38 -12.33 1.64
N GLU A 558 38.24 -11.90 1.09
CA GLU A 558 36.97 -11.73 1.79
C GLU A 558 36.07 -12.96 1.63
N VAL A 559 36.43 -13.91 0.76
CA VAL A 559 35.73 -15.18 0.61
C VAL A 559 36.21 -16.11 1.72
N ARG A 560 35.39 -16.27 2.76
CA ARG A 560 35.63 -17.23 3.83
C ARG A 560 34.63 -18.35 3.73
N SER A 561 35.11 -19.57 3.59
CA SER A 561 34.27 -20.76 3.64
C SER A 561 33.56 -20.85 4.99
N TRP A 562 32.26 -21.06 4.96
CA TRP A 562 31.44 -21.30 6.14
C TRP A 562 31.77 -22.65 6.78
N SER A 563 31.48 -22.78 8.08
CA SER A 563 31.43 -24.09 8.70
C SER A 563 30.26 -24.90 8.13
N PRO A 564 30.40 -26.23 7.96
CA PRO A 564 29.28 -27.08 7.59
C PRO A 564 28.13 -26.95 8.60
N VAL A 565 26.90 -26.77 8.11
CA VAL A 565 25.71 -26.65 8.97
C VAL A 565 24.73 -27.78 8.72
N SER A 566 24.15 -28.31 9.80
CA SER A 566 23.12 -29.34 9.74
C SER A 566 21.72 -28.72 9.70
N LEU A 567 21.03 -28.89 8.56
CA LEU A 567 19.70 -28.34 8.29
C LEU A 567 18.78 -29.47 7.77
N PRO A 568 18.33 -30.38 8.66
CA PRO A 568 17.71 -31.64 8.26
C PRO A 568 16.38 -31.48 7.50
N HIS A 569 15.68 -30.36 7.69
CA HIS A 569 14.37 -30.06 7.09
C HIS A 569 14.41 -29.06 5.93
N LEU A 570 15.60 -28.63 5.53
CA LEU A 570 15.77 -27.62 4.47
C LEU A 570 15.30 -28.18 3.13
N LYS A 571 14.38 -27.48 2.46
CA LYS A 571 13.84 -27.80 1.13
C LYS A 571 14.35 -26.84 0.06
N GLU A 572 14.50 -25.57 0.39
CA GLU A 572 14.97 -24.52 -0.52
C GLU A 572 16.18 -23.78 0.06
N LEU A 573 17.28 -23.76 -0.70
CA LEU A 573 18.48 -22.99 -0.42
C LEU A 573 18.81 -22.10 -1.61
N ASP A 574 18.65 -20.79 -1.45
CA ASP A 574 18.95 -19.79 -2.47
C ASP A 574 19.99 -18.79 -1.95
N LEU A 575 21.21 -18.94 -2.44
CA LEU A 575 22.34 -18.12 -2.09
C LEU A 575 22.75 -17.28 -3.31
N GLN A 576 22.86 -15.98 -3.11
CA GLN A 576 23.28 -15.04 -4.14
C GLN A 576 24.41 -14.15 -3.63
N GLY A 577 25.50 -14.04 -4.39
CA GLY A 577 26.60 -13.14 -4.06
C GLY A 577 27.58 -13.73 -3.04
N SER A 578 27.99 -12.98 -2.00
CA SER A 578 28.92 -13.51 -1.00
C SER A 578 28.39 -14.75 -0.26
N PRO A 579 27.09 -14.85 0.10
CA PRO A 579 26.51 -16.10 0.60
C PRO A 579 26.80 -17.33 -0.27
N ALA A 580 26.76 -17.18 -1.61
CA ALA A 580 27.05 -18.27 -2.53
C ALA A 580 28.54 -18.63 -2.56
N LEU A 581 29.42 -17.62 -2.46
CA LEU A 581 30.87 -17.79 -2.43
C LEU A 581 31.36 -18.41 -1.11
N HIS A 582 30.72 -18.07 0.01
CA HIS A 582 31.07 -18.59 1.33
C HIS A 582 30.48 -19.99 1.60
N PHE A 583 29.56 -20.46 0.76
CA PHE A 583 28.83 -21.70 1.00
C PHE A 583 29.76 -22.91 1.05
N ASN A 584 29.69 -23.66 2.15
CA ASN A 584 30.40 -24.92 2.29
C ASN A 584 29.52 -26.09 1.84
N MET A 585 29.98 -26.78 0.80
CA MET A 585 29.29 -27.91 0.15
C MET A 585 28.99 -29.07 1.11
N ASP A 586 29.77 -29.25 2.19
CA ASP A 586 29.54 -30.32 3.17
C ASP A 586 28.22 -30.14 3.94
N SER A 587 27.65 -28.93 3.93
CA SER A 587 26.31 -28.68 4.49
C SER A 587 25.21 -29.44 3.75
N LEU A 588 25.45 -29.82 2.47
CA LEU A 588 24.50 -30.61 1.67
C LEU A 588 24.35 -32.03 2.21
N HIS A 589 25.40 -32.63 2.76
CA HIS A 589 25.34 -33.95 3.39
C HIS A 589 24.41 -33.99 4.60
N HIS A 590 24.18 -32.83 5.22
CA HIS A 590 23.34 -32.68 6.40
C HIS A 590 21.97 -32.07 6.08
N SER A 591 21.61 -31.97 4.80
CA SER A 591 20.36 -31.39 4.30
C SER A 591 19.62 -32.36 3.36
N PRO A 592 19.21 -33.55 3.84
CA PRO A 592 18.65 -34.61 2.99
C PRO A 592 17.31 -34.28 2.34
N CYS A 593 16.60 -33.26 2.84
CA CYS A 593 15.31 -32.82 2.29
C CYS A 593 15.45 -31.74 1.20
N LEU A 594 16.68 -31.36 0.81
CA LEU A 594 16.91 -30.25 -0.12
C LEU A 594 16.41 -30.59 -1.53
N GLU A 595 15.44 -29.83 -2.01
CA GLU A 595 14.82 -29.99 -3.33
C GLU A 595 15.34 -28.94 -4.32
N ILE A 596 15.62 -27.73 -3.84
CA ILE A 596 16.04 -26.58 -4.66
C ILE A 596 17.35 -26.01 -4.11
N LEU A 597 18.40 -26.06 -4.91
CA LEU A 597 19.68 -25.40 -4.65
C LEU A 597 19.96 -24.37 -5.75
N ASN A 598 19.92 -23.09 -5.38
CA ASN A 598 20.29 -21.98 -6.25
C ASN A 598 21.54 -21.32 -5.69
N LEU A 599 22.64 -21.42 -6.44
CA LEU A 599 23.88 -20.68 -6.18
C LEU A 599 24.06 -19.71 -7.34
N THR A 600 23.83 -18.43 -7.09
CA THR A 600 23.81 -17.41 -8.15
C THR A 600 24.75 -16.26 -7.85
N MET A 601 25.22 -15.62 -8.91
CA MET A 601 25.93 -14.35 -8.84
C MET A 601 25.10 -13.32 -9.58
N LYS A 602 25.00 -12.09 -9.05
CA LYS A 602 24.25 -11.04 -9.73
C LYS A 602 24.97 -10.69 -11.04
N SER A 603 24.40 -11.10 -12.17
CA SER A 603 24.88 -10.67 -13.48
C SER A 603 24.47 -9.21 -13.71
N MET A 604 25.44 -8.31 -13.76
CA MET A 604 25.19 -6.95 -14.23
C MET A 604 24.76 -7.04 -15.70
N HIS A 605 23.48 -6.80 -15.97
CA HIS A 605 23.00 -6.62 -17.33
C HIS A 605 23.80 -5.49 -18.00
N ARG A 606 24.66 -5.91 -18.95
CA ARG A 606 24.91 -5.31 -20.28
C ARG A 606 26.31 -4.81 -20.66
N LYS A 607 27.32 -4.54 -19.83
CA LYS A 607 28.56 -3.94 -20.42
C LYS A 607 29.97 -4.35 -19.98
N VAL A 608 30.22 -5.08 -18.89
CA VAL A 608 31.60 -5.56 -18.64
C VAL A 608 31.57 -6.89 -17.90
N GLY A 609 31.92 -7.97 -18.61
CA GLY A 609 32.14 -9.28 -18.01
C GLY A 609 33.44 -9.29 -17.22
N ARG A 610 33.39 -8.91 -15.93
CA ARG A 610 34.43 -9.22 -14.96
C ARG A 610 33.85 -10.20 -13.96
N TYR A 611 33.80 -11.47 -14.37
CA TYR A 611 33.72 -12.56 -13.39
C TYR A 611 35.13 -12.72 -12.84
N TYR A 612 35.29 -12.62 -11.52
CA TYR A 612 36.57 -12.93 -10.89
C TYR A 612 36.76 -14.44 -10.93
N MET A 613 37.74 -14.89 -11.71
CA MET A 613 38.31 -16.24 -11.59
C MET A 613 39.62 -16.10 -10.82
N PRO A 614 39.75 -16.67 -9.61
CA PRO A 614 41.03 -16.68 -8.90
C PRO A 614 42.11 -17.34 -9.76
N SER A 615 43.35 -16.88 -9.64
CA SER A 615 44.46 -17.52 -10.36
C SER A 615 44.74 -18.90 -9.77
N ALA A 616 45.40 -19.77 -10.55
CA ALA A 616 45.78 -21.10 -10.06
C ALA A 616 46.66 -21.01 -8.80
N GLU A 617 47.54 -20.00 -8.72
CA GLU A 617 48.39 -19.81 -7.54
C GLU A 617 47.63 -19.31 -6.31
N GLU A 618 46.46 -18.70 -6.46
CA GLU A 618 45.59 -18.29 -5.35
C GLU A 618 44.84 -19.51 -4.78
N LEU A 619 44.36 -20.40 -5.64
CA LEU A 619 43.69 -21.65 -5.24
C LEU A 619 44.64 -22.61 -4.50
N GLU A 620 45.92 -22.67 -4.90
CA GLU A 620 46.91 -23.56 -4.30
C GLU A 620 47.44 -23.11 -2.93
N ARG A 621 47.35 -21.82 -2.58
CA ARG A 621 47.84 -21.31 -1.28
C ARG A 621 46.90 -21.61 -0.11
N ASP A 622 45.59 -21.61 -0.33
CA ASP A 622 44.60 -21.80 0.73
C ASP A 622 44.60 -23.23 1.31
N ASP A 623 44.95 -24.23 0.51
CA ASP A 623 45.04 -25.63 0.96
C ASP A 623 46.20 -25.86 1.95
N SER A 624 47.27 -25.07 1.86
CA SER A 624 48.43 -25.18 2.74
C SER A 624 48.26 -24.52 4.11
N ASP A 625 47.50 -23.43 4.21
CA ASP A 625 47.36 -22.66 5.47
C ASP A 625 46.27 -23.22 6.40
N ASN A 626 45.24 -23.89 5.87
CA ASN A 626 44.14 -24.44 6.69
C ASN A 626 44.48 -25.75 7.42
N GLN A 627 45.51 -26.49 7.00
CA GLN A 627 45.89 -27.75 7.66
C GLN A 627 46.74 -27.55 8.93
N GLY A 628 47.27 -26.33 9.18
CA GLY A 628 48.24 -26.08 10.24
C GLY A 628 47.70 -25.70 11.63
N ASN A 629 46.42 -25.31 11.76
CA ASN A 629 45.96 -24.57 12.95
C ASN A 629 44.76 -25.17 13.73
N ALA A 630 44.26 -26.34 13.35
CA ALA A 630 43.07 -26.96 13.98
C ALA A 630 43.34 -27.71 15.31
N GLY A 631 44.54 -27.60 15.90
CA GLY A 631 44.99 -28.48 16.98
C GLY A 631 45.05 -27.91 18.41
N ASN A 632 44.76 -26.62 18.64
CA ASN A 632 45.01 -25.99 19.95
C ASN A 632 43.88 -25.02 20.38
N GLU A 633 42.64 -25.50 20.49
CA GLU A 633 41.61 -24.82 21.31
C GLU A 633 41.52 -25.50 22.68
N VAL A 634 42.16 -24.87 23.66
CA VAL A 634 42.16 -25.25 25.07
C VAL A 634 40.79 -24.97 25.68
N SER A 635 40.19 -26.03 26.23
CA SER A 635 39.04 -25.96 27.12
C SER A 635 39.34 -25.15 28.39
N GLY A 636 38.69 -24.00 28.56
CA GLY A 636 38.75 -23.19 29.79
C GLY A 636 37.50 -22.34 30.00
N MET A 637 36.72 -22.74 31.00
CA MET A 637 35.59 -22.12 31.76
C MET A 637 35.19 -20.62 31.57
N PRO A 638 33.94 -20.25 31.94
CA PRO A 638 33.25 -19.05 31.49
C PRO A 638 33.47 -17.83 32.40
N GLY A 639 33.39 -16.64 31.79
CA GLY A 639 33.03 -15.42 32.52
C GLY A 639 33.85 -14.19 32.18
N SER A 640 33.42 -13.45 31.16
CA SER A 640 33.39 -11.97 31.17
C SER A 640 32.83 -11.46 29.84
N ASN A 641 31.65 -10.85 29.87
CA ASN A 641 31.20 -9.93 28.83
C ASN A 641 32.15 -8.73 28.84
N GLN A 642 33.13 -8.70 27.93
CA GLN A 642 33.76 -7.46 27.51
C GLN A 642 33.29 -7.16 26.09
N GLY A 643 32.62 -6.03 25.94
CA GLY A 643 32.12 -5.52 24.67
C GLY A 643 33.27 -5.24 23.72
N PHE A 644 33.25 -5.90 22.57
CA PHE A 644 34.02 -5.51 21.39
C PHE A 644 33.21 -4.48 20.60
N ASP A 645 33.28 -3.22 21.01
CA ASP A 645 32.99 -2.08 20.14
C ASP A 645 34.29 -1.68 19.45
N SER A 646 34.58 -2.28 18.30
CA SER A 646 35.66 -1.79 17.42
C SER A 646 35.17 -1.76 15.98
N ILE A 647 34.57 -0.64 15.60
CA ILE A 647 34.34 -0.27 14.20
C ILE A 647 35.71 0.04 13.58
N ARG A 648 36.22 -0.85 12.71
CA ARG A 648 37.42 -0.60 11.92
C ARG A 648 37.04 0.16 10.65
N ARG A 649 37.49 1.41 10.51
CA ARG A 649 37.43 2.16 9.25
C ARG A 649 38.55 1.70 8.31
N ARG A 650 38.24 1.49 7.02
CA ARG A 650 39.20 1.10 5.97
C ARG A 650 39.72 2.31 5.18
N PRO A 651 40.97 2.29 4.68
CA PRO A 651 41.45 3.28 3.72
C PRO A 651 40.89 3.00 2.31
N ARG A 652 40.44 4.03 1.61
CA ARG A 652 40.03 3.96 0.20
C ARG A 652 41.26 3.84 -0.70
N TYR A 653 41.27 2.86 -1.60
CA TYR A 653 42.09 2.89 -2.80
C TYR A 653 41.19 3.26 -3.99
N THR A 654 41.51 4.37 -4.66
CA THR A 654 40.81 4.93 -5.83
C THR A 654 41.09 4.17 -7.11
#